data_AF-A0AA45MMB9-F1
#
_entry.id   AF-A0AA45MMB9-F1
#
_cell.length_a   1.000
_cell.length_b   1.000
_cell.length_c   1.000
_cell.angle_alpha   90.00
_cell.angle_beta   90.00
_cell.angle_gamma   90.00
#
_symmetry.space_group_name_H-M   'P 1'
#
loop_
_entity.id
_entity.type
_entity.pdbx_description
1 polymer ?
#
loop_
_entity_poly.entity_id
_entity_poly.type
_entity_poly.pdbx_seq_one_letter_code
_entity_poly.pdbx_strand_id
1 'polypeptide(L)'
;MRFRLFLACCLSASILAAPASAQQAAAASPRSVQVAENAFTRGDAVPAWVDQVRTIPTAAKAGPLSIRLADVQFHVADQPTVYAHRALTANEASSLSALGQYEISFQPDYQRVQLHSLRILRGGQVIDQLKTADIRFLQRETSLDQGLYSGTITAAIVTEDVRVGDTLELAYSVIGQNPVFGGKFFEAASWDSAAPVGLRRISIDMPEQRTIHHRTIGQGGALKPVEIIRDGRRILRFETRDMPALLGEPYVPSDVQAYRWIQFSEFNRWSDVNQWALHLFDAPSGGAAVAEALKGARKAATPQEKVAKVLEFVQNDIRYLSLSLGENSHRPYPPAQVLQRRYGDCKDKTLLMVSMLRELGIDAQPVLVSTYFKKGLDQMLPSPTLFDHAIVRARVQGQTYYFDPTRLGQYGLLDRMGQVHGGAQVLAIAPDTNALESIPVPADPALYTDQRTEQVAVTALDQPVELKAHIEFAGAQAEGMRVQLASMSAQQIAKAYEAYMGRRYADFSMLAAPQVSDDRVNNRLAVDVRYRINKFFEKDEQGWLMRYKASNMVEQFYVPDVAKRELPLSVPTYPAVHNYDFTVTLPEQFDAHYNPSQSAVNNGAFTLNEVLSFSGRVAQARLRLNINADRVAPQDMVAFVDAARKMGDKLQGSLYVRSNTIKAAAAPNFKEQVQTRIDATLKATNRVLADAALTGQDAGGAWCERARARAWLGQYADALKDAAKAVQQNDSQENLLCRGEVNFAAGNFKDSSADFARAIALGAGDTTTWLRKGWADLYLGNKRDALSDLSRAGKAADNPLLQVRSQIWQAMLGAPSDKVAQAGGEQAQDEAWLSAALEMFQSRQAPDQMLRLASREGANGLELRLVEAYFYAGKSYLLAQDKLRARVYFQRAVDKGALQSAYHQLARLELARLQ
;
A
#
# COMPACT_ATOMS: atom_id res chain seq x y z
N MET A 1 -15.24 17.96 4.51
CA MET A 1 -13.83 17.66 4.90
C MET A 1 -13.60 16.20 5.34
N ARG A 2 -14.56 15.53 6.03
CA ARG A 2 -14.50 14.07 6.33
C ARG A 2 -14.35 13.18 5.07
N PHE A 3 -14.93 13.58 3.95
CA PHE A 3 -14.77 12.90 2.65
C PHE A 3 -13.32 12.87 2.13
N ARG A 4 -12.46 13.82 2.55
CA ARG A 4 -11.04 13.83 2.15
C ARG A 4 -10.19 12.83 2.96
N LEU A 5 -10.51 12.57 4.23
CA LEU A 5 -9.80 11.55 5.02
C LEU A 5 -10.30 10.12 4.71
N PHE A 6 -11.59 9.92 4.46
CA PHE A 6 -12.10 8.59 4.08
C PHE A 6 -11.61 8.16 2.68
N LEU A 7 -11.48 9.10 1.72
CA LEU A 7 -10.80 8.83 0.44
C LEU A 7 -9.28 8.65 0.60
N ALA A 8 -8.65 9.36 1.55
CA ALA A 8 -7.22 9.20 1.83
C ALA A 8 -6.89 7.82 2.42
N CYS A 9 -7.77 7.19 3.20
CA CYS A 9 -7.50 5.86 3.75
C CYS A 9 -7.48 4.74 2.70
N CYS A 10 -8.30 4.83 1.63
CA CYS A 10 -8.33 3.82 0.57
C CYS A 10 -7.15 3.96 -0.42
N LEU A 11 -6.55 5.15 -0.51
CA LEU A 11 -5.36 5.50 -1.28
C LEU A 11 -4.59 6.59 -0.50
N SER A 12 -3.71 6.16 0.41
CA SER A 12 -2.92 7.06 1.26
C SER A 12 -2.11 8.08 0.45
N ALA A 13 -2.41 9.35 0.71
CA ALA A 13 -2.09 10.64 0.08
C ALA A 13 -1.43 10.74 -1.30
N SER A 14 -1.85 11.81 -1.97
CA SER A 14 -1.25 12.47 -3.15
C SER A 14 -1.58 11.86 -4.51
N ILE A 15 -2.87 11.87 -4.86
CA ILE A 15 -3.32 12.40 -6.15
C ILE A 15 -4.26 13.58 -5.88
N LEU A 16 -3.78 14.58 -5.16
CA LEU A 16 -4.37 15.92 -5.13
C LEU A 16 -3.25 16.97 -5.09
N ALA A 17 -2.45 16.98 -6.17
CA ALA A 17 -1.71 18.14 -6.74
C ALA A 17 -0.87 17.60 -7.91
N ALA A 18 -0.97 17.95 -9.19
CA ALA A 18 -1.85 18.78 -10.03
C ALA A 18 -1.46 18.42 -11.52
N PRO A 19 -2.02 19.04 -12.57
CA PRO A 19 -3.42 19.20 -12.89
C PRO A 19 -3.87 18.01 -13.76
N ALA A 20 -4.84 17.20 -13.31
CA ALA A 20 -5.92 17.00 -14.26
C ALA A 20 -6.48 18.41 -14.46
N SER A 21 -6.88 18.77 -15.67
CA SER A 21 -7.96 19.73 -15.79
C SER A 21 -9.15 19.18 -15.01
N ALA A 22 -9.13 19.33 -13.68
CA ALA A 22 -10.09 20.21 -13.11
C ALA A 22 -10.06 21.47 -14.00
N GLN A 23 -10.87 21.44 -15.08
CA GLN A 23 -12.03 22.28 -14.97
C GLN A 23 -12.42 22.17 -13.51
N GLN A 24 -11.99 23.15 -12.69
CA GLN A 24 -12.94 23.76 -11.78
C GLN A 24 -14.23 23.62 -12.55
N ALA A 25 -15.05 22.63 -12.19
CA ALA A 25 -16.43 22.64 -12.60
C ALA A 25 -16.79 24.01 -12.05
N ALA A 26 -16.76 25.01 -12.95
CA ALA A 26 -16.67 26.40 -12.57
C ALA A 26 -17.83 26.52 -11.62
N ALA A 27 -17.55 26.73 -10.33
CA ALA A 27 -18.58 26.66 -9.31
C ALA A 27 -19.69 27.51 -9.87
N ALA A 28 -20.81 26.87 -10.27
CA ALA A 28 -21.64 27.39 -11.35
C ALA A 28 -21.85 28.86 -11.07
N SER A 29 -21.32 29.74 -11.94
CA SER A 29 -21.23 31.17 -11.63
C SER A 29 -22.59 31.58 -11.10
N PRO A 30 -22.69 32.10 -9.85
CA PRO A 30 -23.96 32.25 -9.19
C PRO A 30 -24.89 33.02 -10.10
N ARG A 31 -25.98 32.37 -10.52
CA ARG A 31 -26.95 33.02 -11.40
C ARG A 31 -27.63 34.10 -10.58
N SER A 32 -27.55 35.34 -11.07
CA SER A 32 -28.42 36.40 -10.58
C SER A 32 -29.86 35.96 -10.85
N VAL A 33 -30.67 35.91 -9.79
CA VAL A 33 -32.09 35.59 -9.88
C VAL A 33 -32.92 36.82 -9.55
N GLN A 34 -34.11 36.92 -10.12
CA GLN A 34 -35.11 37.86 -9.64
C GLN A 34 -35.90 37.21 -8.51
N VAL A 35 -36.08 37.93 -7.41
CA VAL A 35 -36.99 37.55 -6.33
C VAL A 35 -38.26 38.36 -6.44
N ALA A 36 -39.38 37.83 -5.93
CA ALA A 36 -40.61 38.61 -5.83
C ALA A 36 -40.35 39.90 -5.03
N GLU A 37 -40.97 41.02 -5.42
CA GLU A 37 -40.71 42.34 -4.83
C GLU A 37 -40.96 42.37 -3.31
N ASN A 38 -41.84 41.51 -2.80
CA ASN A 38 -42.16 41.39 -1.38
C ASN A 38 -41.26 40.42 -0.60
N ALA A 39 -40.39 39.66 -1.27
CA ALA A 39 -39.49 38.70 -0.65
C ALA A 39 -38.25 39.37 -0.05
N PHE A 40 -37.85 40.52 -0.58
CA PHE A 40 -36.81 41.37 -0.01
C PHE A 40 -37.18 42.84 -0.16
N THR A 41 -37.26 43.56 0.96
CA THR A 41 -37.54 45.00 0.99
C THR A 41 -36.43 45.75 1.72
N ARG A 42 -36.24 47.04 1.38
CA ARG A 42 -35.24 47.92 2.00
C ARG A 42 -35.92 49.20 2.50
N GLY A 43 -35.55 49.66 3.69
CA GLY A 43 -36.07 50.89 4.28
C GLY A 43 -37.33 50.73 5.13
N ASP A 44 -37.81 49.51 5.36
CA ASP A 44 -38.89 49.27 6.32
C ASP A 44 -38.48 49.68 7.72
N ALA A 45 -39.43 50.25 8.48
CA ALA A 45 -39.22 50.56 9.88
C ALA A 45 -38.86 49.29 10.66
N VAL A 46 -37.95 49.41 11.62
CA VAL A 46 -37.64 48.33 12.55
C VAL A 46 -38.93 47.96 13.32
N PRO A 47 -39.29 46.67 13.43
CA PRO A 47 -40.52 46.26 14.08
C PRO A 47 -40.64 46.78 15.53
N ALA A 48 -41.84 47.19 15.93
CA ALA A 48 -42.07 47.84 17.21
C ALA A 48 -41.75 46.97 18.45
N TRP A 49 -41.78 45.65 18.31
CA TRP A 49 -41.45 44.69 19.37
C TRP A 49 -39.93 44.60 19.65
N VAL A 50 -39.09 45.08 18.72
CA VAL A 50 -37.63 45.01 18.85
C VAL A 50 -37.15 45.99 19.91
N ASP A 51 -36.42 45.50 20.91
CA ASP A 51 -35.70 46.36 21.85
C ASP A 51 -34.43 46.90 21.18
N GLN A 52 -34.47 48.07 20.55
CA GLN A 52 -33.36 48.56 19.72
C GLN A 52 -32.14 49.05 20.52
N VAL A 53 -30.94 48.60 20.15
CA VAL A 53 -29.68 49.25 20.59
C VAL A 53 -29.44 50.49 19.75
N ARG A 54 -29.80 51.66 20.29
CA ARG A 54 -29.68 52.94 19.55
C ARG A 54 -28.26 53.48 19.46
N THR A 55 -27.39 53.08 20.39
CA THR A 55 -26.00 53.55 20.45
C THR A 55 -25.06 52.36 20.30
N ILE A 56 -24.32 52.33 19.19
CA ILE A 56 -23.33 51.29 18.92
C ILE A 56 -22.14 51.45 19.88
N PRO A 57 -21.78 50.43 20.68
CA PRO A 57 -20.64 50.50 21.59
C PRO A 57 -19.36 50.94 20.87
N THR A 58 -18.53 51.78 21.46
CA THR A 58 -17.33 52.34 20.81
C THR A 58 -16.19 51.34 20.64
N ALA A 59 -16.04 50.37 21.55
CA ALA A 59 -14.92 49.42 21.52
C ALA A 59 -15.39 47.96 21.52
N ALA A 60 -14.82 47.17 20.61
CA ALA A 60 -14.58 45.75 20.81
C ALA A 60 -13.04 45.60 20.84
N LYS A 61 -12.48 44.80 21.75
CA LYS A 61 -11.01 44.68 21.93
C LYS A 61 -10.30 44.36 20.59
N ALA A 62 -9.03 44.74 20.45
CA ALA A 62 -8.31 44.74 19.16
C ALA A 62 -8.14 43.34 18.52
N GLY A 63 -8.20 43.30 17.18
CA GLY A 63 -8.00 42.15 16.29
C GLY A 63 -8.29 42.59 14.83
N PRO A 64 -7.93 41.82 13.78
CA PRO A 64 -8.12 42.27 12.38
C PRO A 64 -9.57 42.65 12.03
N LEU A 65 -10.52 41.89 12.59
CA LEU A 65 -11.95 42.17 12.58
C LEU A 65 -12.44 42.23 14.03
N SER A 66 -13.28 43.19 14.36
CA SER A 66 -13.92 43.28 15.69
C SER A 66 -15.42 43.56 15.56
N ILE A 67 -16.23 42.97 16.44
CA ILE A 67 -17.69 43.08 16.38
C ILE A 67 -18.15 44.05 17.48
N ARG A 68 -18.45 45.30 17.15
CA ARG A 68 -18.93 46.29 18.13
C ARG A 68 -20.30 45.94 18.70
N LEU A 69 -21.17 45.36 17.87
CA LEU A 69 -22.50 44.90 18.27
C LEU A 69 -22.85 43.58 17.56
N ALA A 70 -23.30 42.61 18.34
CA ALA A 70 -23.99 41.42 17.86
C ALA A 70 -25.28 41.21 18.64
N ASP A 71 -26.40 41.68 18.09
CA ASP A 71 -27.72 41.54 18.67
C ASP A 71 -28.63 40.67 17.80
N VAL A 72 -29.21 39.62 18.38
CA VAL A 72 -30.23 38.79 17.73
C VAL A 72 -31.45 38.75 18.62
N GLN A 73 -32.62 39.03 18.05
CA GLN A 73 -33.88 38.95 18.77
C GLN A 73 -34.86 38.07 18.00
N PHE A 74 -35.38 37.06 18.68
CA PHE A 74 -36.40 36.16 18.17
C PHE A 74 -37.77 36.61 18.65
N HIS A 75 -38.71 36.80 17.74
CA HIS A 75 -40.10 37.07 18.06
C HIS A 75 -40.96 35.87 17.74
N VAL A 76 -41.52 35.27 18.78
CA VAL A 76 -42.45 34.14 18.65
C VAL A 76 -43.85 34.70 18.42
N ALA A 77 -44.38 34.43 17.24
CA ALA A 77 -45.71 34.81 16.75
C ALA A 77 -46.16 33.81 15.68
N ASP A 78 -47.30 34.04 15.05
CA ASP A 78 -47.80 33.22 13.94
C ASP A 78 -46.84 33.23 12.74
N GLN A 79 -46.20 34.38 12.49
CA GLN A 79 -45.02 34.49 11.64
C GLN A 79 -43.80 34.79 12.51
N PRO A 80 -43.01 33.76 12.88
CA PRO A 80 -41.78 33.97 13.61
C PRO A 80 -40.88 34.97 12.89
N THR A 81 -40.26 35.86 13.65
CA THR A 81 -39.35 36.86 13.08
C THR A 81 -38.01 36.82 13.80
N VAL A 82 -36.92 36.77 13.03
CA VAL A 82 -35.55 36.91 13.53
C VAL A 82 -35.05 38.29 13.14
N TYR A 83 -34.86 39.16 14.14
CA TYR A 83 -34.20 40.45 13.96
C TYR A 83 -32.71 40.31 14.26
N ALA A 84 -31.86 40.87 13.40
CA ALA A 84 -30.43 40.94 13.60
C ALA A 84 -29.93 42.37 13.43
N HIS A 85 -29.16 42.86 14.41
CA HIS A 85 -28.41 44.13 14.35
C HIS A 85 -26.94 43.83 14.60
N ARG A 86 -26.09 44.29 13.66
CA ARG A 86 -24.65 44.01 13.64
C ARG A 86 -23.89 45.31 13.41
N ALA A 87 -22.76 45.44 14.09
CA ALA A 87 -21.77 46.46 13.79
C ALA A 87 -20.38 45.80 13.75
N LEU A 88 -19.77 45.75 12.55
CA LEU A 88 -18.50 45.06 12.27
C LEU A 88 -17.44 46.10 11.91
N THR A 89 -16.27 46.07 12.54
CA THR A 89 -15.17 46.99 12.27
C THR A 89 -13.99 46.25 11.65
N ALA A 90 -13.51 46.72 10.49
CA ALA A 90 -12.29 46.23 9.87
C ALA A 90 -11.10 47.05 10.38
N ASN A 91 -10.29 46.48 11.25
CA ASN A 91 -9.09 47.15 11.78
C ASN A 91 -7.88 46.98 10.87
N GLU A 92 -7.93 46.00 9.96
CA GLU A 92 -6.86 45.66 9.01
C GLU A 92 -7.40 45.48 7.59
N ALA A 93 -6.55 45.68 6.59
CA ALA A 93 -6.92 45.55 5.18
C ALA A 93 -7.47 44.15 4.83
N SER A 94 -6.96 43.10 5.48
CA SER A 94 -7.41 41.71 5.29
C SER A 94 -8.87 41.47 5.67
N SER A 95 -9.47 42.36 6.45
CA SER A 95 -10.85 42.24 6.94
C SER A 95 -11.85 43.12 6.18
N LEU A 96 -11.40 43.89 5.20
CA LEU A 96 -12.27 44.74 4.37
C LEU A 96 -13.30 43.94 3.57
N SER A 97 -12.95 42.74 3.13
CA SER A 97 -13.89 41.86 2.40
C SER A 97 -15.11 41.49 3.23
N ALA A 98 -14.94 41.29 4.54
CA ALA A 98 -16.03 40.94 5.46
C ALA A 98 -17.03 42.10 5.69
N LEU A 99 -16.63 43.34 5.40
CA LEU A 99 -17.50 44.52 5.47
C LEU A 99 -18.01 44.92 4.07
N GLY A 100 -17.19 44.78 3.03
CA GLY A 100 -17.55 45.15 1.66
C GLY A 100 -18.66 44.28 1.07
N GLN A 101 -18.85 43.06 1.56
CA GLN A 101 -19.92 42.16 1.15
C GLN A 101 -20.56 41.46 2.35
N TYR A 102 -21.81 41.79 2.65
CA TYR A 102 -22.62 41.10 3.66
C TYR A 102 -23.66 40.21 3.00
N GLU A 103 -23.87 39.01 3.52
CA GLU A 103 -24.78 38.01 2.94
C GLU A 103 -25.94 37.71 3.90
N ILE A 104 -27.17 37.76 3.39
CA ILE A 104 -28.38 37.31 4.09
C ILE A 104 -28.98 36.16 3.30
N SER A 105 -28.99 34.96 3.88
CA SER A 105 -29.63 33.78 3.29
C SER A 105 -31.06 33.64 3.79
N PHE A 106 -31.99 33.34 2.88
CA PHE A 106 -33.39 33.11 3.20
C PHE A 106 -34.06 32.21 2.16
N GLN A 107 -35.23 31.70 2.51
CA GLN A 107 -36.04 30.81 1.68
C GLN A 107 -37.27 31.56 1.17
N PRO A 108 -37.29 32.04 -0.09
CA PRO A 108 -38.31 32.97 -0.59
C PRO A 108 -39.72 32.36 -0.61
N ASP A 109 -39.85 31.04 -0.60
CA ASP A 109 -41.15 30.32 -0.58
C ASP A 109 -41.96 30.58 0.70
N TYR A 110 -41.28 30.86 1.83
CA TYR A 110 -41.92 31.01 3.15
C TYR A 110 -41.23 32.02 4.06
N GLN A 111 -40.17 32.69 3.58
CA GLN A 111 -39.48 33.75 4.29
C GLN A 111 -39.36 35.00 3.43
N ARG A 112 -39.37 36.14 4.11
CA ARG A 112 -39.05 37.44 3.53
C ARG A 112 -38.01 38.17 4.37
N VAL A 113 -37.22 39.02 3.74
CA VAL A 113 -36.19 39.83 4.39
C VAL A 113 -36.55 41.30 4.33
N GLN A 114 -36.43 41.99 5.46
CA GLN A 114 -36.56 43.44 5.55
C GLN A 114 -35.21 44.02 5.98
N LEU A 115 -34.53 44.74 5.10
CA LEU A 115 -33.30 45.47 5.42
C LEU A 115 -33.67 46.86 5.96
N HIS A 116 -33.55 47.04 7.27
CA HIS A 116 -33.96 48.27 7.96
C HIS A 116 -32.91 49.38 7.88
N SER A 117 -31.63 49.03 7.99
CA SER A 117 -30.53 50.00 7.93
C SER A 117 -29.23 49.37 7.44
N LEU A 118 -28.41 50.17 6.77
CA LEU A 118 -27.06 49.85 6.32
C LEU A 118 -26.23 51.13 6.31
N ARG A 119 -25.20 51.21 7.15
CA ARG A 119 -24.43 52.44 7.39
C ARG A 119 -22.95 52.14 7.56
N ILE A 120 -22.11 53.07 7.14
CA ILE A 120 -20.69 53.11 7.51
C ILE A 120 -20.51 54.16 8.62
N LEU A 121 -19.88 53.77 9.72
CA LEU A 121 -19.45 54.68 10.78
C LEU A 121 -17.95 54.93 10.62
N ARG A 122 -17.56 56.16 10.27
CA ARG A 122 -16.18 56.55 9.95
C ARG A 122 -15.82 57.85 10.67
N GLY A 123 -14.86 57.82 11.59
CA GLY A 123 -14.35 59.03 12.24
C GLY A 123 -15.43 59.92 12.88
N GLY A 124 -16.51 59.31 13.42
CA GLY A 124 -17.67 60.01 13.99
C GLY A 124 -18.74 60.41 12.98
N GLN A 125 -18.50 60.27 11.68
CA GLN A 125 -19.50 60.45 10.62
C GLN A 125 -20.32 59.17 10.41
N VAL A 126 -21.60 59.34 10.10
CA VAL A 126 -22.53 58.26 9.70
C VAL A 126 -22.83 58.44 8.22
N ILE A 127 -22.45 57.46 7.41
CA ILE A 127 -22.67 57.44 5.97
C ILE A 127 -23.77 56.40 5.70
N ASP A 128 -24.94 56.85 5.26
CA ASP A 128 -26.05 55.96 4.90
C ASP A 128 -25.77 55.29 3.55
N GLN A 129 -25.79 53.95 3.53
CA GLN A 129 -25.55 53.13 2.36
C GLN A 129 -26.80 52.36 1.93
N LEU A 130 -27.94 52.52 2.61
CA LEU A 130 -29.13 51.70 2.40
C LEU A 130 -29.72 51.84 0.98
N LYS A 131 -29.66 53.06 0.42
CA LYS A 131 -30.18 53.35 -0.93
C LYS A 131 -29.15 53.08 -2.03
N THR A 132 -27.86 53.15 -1.71
CA THR A 132 -26.76 53.07 -2.67
C THR A 132 -26.15 51.68 -2.80
N ALA A 133 -26.28 50.84 -1.77
CA ALA A 133 -25.74 49.49 -1.81
C ALA A 133 -26.33 48.65 -2.94
N ASP A 134 -25.45 47.98 -3.68
CA ASP A 134 -25.80 47.02 -4.72
C ASP A 134 -26.21 45.71 -4.04
N ILE A 135 -27.46 45.28 -4.26
CA ILE A 135 -28.01 44.06 -3.68
C ILE A 135 -28.27 43.10 -4.81
N ARG A 136 -27.51 42.00 -4.81
CA ARG A 136 -27.64 40.93 -5.80
C ARG A 136 -28.24 39.70 -5.15
N PHE A 137 -29.29 39.17 -5.75
CA PHE A 137 -29.87 37.90 -5.33
C PHE A 137 -29.19 36.77 -6.08
N LEU A 138 -28.51 35.93 -5.33
CA LEU A 138 -27.73 34.82 -5.86
C LEU A 138 -28.39 33.53 -5.42
N GLN A 139 -28.81 32.72 -6.40
CA GLN A 139 -29.16 31.33 -6.12
C GLN A 139 -27.87 30.51 -6.16
N ARG A 140 -27.28 30.31 -4.98
CA ARG A 140 -26.09 29.49 -4.79
C ARG A 140 -26.53 28.10 -4.39
N GLU A 141 -26.75 27.25 -5.37
CA GLU A 141 -26.91 25.82 -5.12
C GLU A 141 -25.50 25.23 -4.94
N THR A 142 -24.95 25.37 -3.73
CA THR A 142 -23.57 25.01 -3.39
C THR A 142 -23.26 23.52 -3.52
N SER A 143 -24.30 22.71 -3.74
CA SER A 143 -24.24 21.26 -3.81
C SER A 143 -24.93 20.70 -5.08
N LEU A 144 -24.98 21.48 -6.17
CA LEU A 144 -25.51 21.02 -7.47
C LEU A 144 -24.77 19.80 -8.02
N ASP A 145 -23.45 19.78 -7.85
CA ASP A 145 -22.57 18.67 -8.21
C ASP A 145 -22.94 17.38 -7.45
N GLN A 146 -23.60 17.52 -6.29
CA GLN A 146 -24.14 16.43 -5.47
C GLN A 146 -25.62 16.17 -5.73
N GLY A 147 -26.23 16.86 -6.70
CA GLY A 147 -27.66 16.75 -7.03
C GLY A 147 -28.59 17.30 -5.95
N LEU A 148 -28.15 18.30 -5.17
CA LEU A 148 -28.98 18.95 -4.14
C LEU A 148 -29.44 20.33 -4.63
N TYR A 149 -30.76 20.53 -4.63
CA TYR A 149 -31.43 21.81 -4.90
C TYR A 149 -32.20 22.24 -3.66
N SER A 150 -31.76 23.33 -3.05
CA SER A 150 -32.29 23.83 -1.78
C SER A 150 -33.29 24.98 -1.93
N GLY A 151 -33.28 25.68 -3.07
CA GLY A 151 -34.08 26.91 -3.25
C GLY A 151 -33.61 28.10 -2.42
N THR A 152 -32.51 27.97 -1.69
CA THR A 152 -31.99 29.06 -0.84
C THR A 152 -31.50 30.22 -1.69
N ILE A 153 -31.95 31.43 -1.36
CA ILE A 153 -31.47 32.66 -1.99
C ILE A 153 -30.56 33.40 -1.03
N THR A 154 -29.44 33.89 -1.55
CA THR A 154 -28.54 34.78 -0.83
C THR A 154 -28.69 36.20 -1.37
N ALA A 155 -29.13 37.14 -0.53
CA ALA A 155 -29.01 38.56 -0.79
C ALA A 155 -27.57 39.00 -0.47
N ALA A 156 -26.75 39.17 -1.50
CA ALA A 156 -25.39 39.68 -1.39
C ALA A 156 -25.43 41.21 -1.47
N ILE A 157 -25.19 41.85 -0.33
CA ILE A 157 -25.21 43.30 -0.14
C ILE A 157 -23.77 43.78 -0.28
N VAL A 158 -23.46 44.45 -1.39
CA VAL A 158 -22.15 45.05 -1.65
C VAL A 158 -22.18 46.49 -1.18
N THR A 159 -21.30 46.82 -0.23
CA THR A 159 -21.15 48.17 0.30
C THR A 159 -19.91 48.81 -0.33
N GLU A 160 -20.11 49.96 -0.98
CA GLU A 160 -19.03 50.70 -1.63
C GLU A 160 -18.23 51.56 -0.63
N ASP A 161 -17.00 51.92 -1.02
CA ASP A 161 -16.10 52.80 -0.24
C ASP A 161 -15.87 52.33 1.22
N VAL A 162 -15.68 51.03 1.46
CA VAL A 162 -15.27 50.53 2.79
C VAL A 162 -13.74 50.66 2.95
N ARG A 163 -13.29 51.23 4.07
CA ARG A 163 -11.88 51.51 4.39
C ARG A 163 -11.48 50.92 5.73
N VAL A 164 -10.17 50.81 5.95
CA VAL A 164 -9.62 50.38 7.24
C VAL A 164 -10.03 51.39 8.32
N GLY A 165 -10.53 50.89 9.45
CA GLY A 165 -11.09 51.67 10.56
C GLY A 165 -12.61 51.88 10.47
N ASP A 166 -13.25 51.59 9.33
CA ASP A 166 -14.69 51.73 9.19
C ASP A 166 -15.44 50.67 10.01
N THR A 167 -16.61 51.06 10.53
CA THR A 167 -17.60 50.11 11.05
C THR A 167 -18.79 50.01 10.11
N LEU A 168 -19.08 48.82 9.58
CA LEU A 168 -20.34 48.53 8.90
C LEU A 168 -21.42 48.21 9.96
N GLU A 169 -22.42 49.07 10.08
CA GLU A 169 -23.63 48.84 10.85
C GLU A 169 -24.77 48.39 9.92
N LEU A 170 -25.44 47.30 10.25
CA LEU A 170 -26.65 46.88 9.55
C LEU A 170 -27.70 46.26 10.48
N ALA A 171 -28.96 46.47 10.14
CA ALA A 171 -30.08 45.83 10.83
C ALA A 171 -31.09 45.28 9.83
N TYR A 172 -31.55 44.05 10.04
CA TYR A 172 -32.53 43.39 9.18
C TYR A 172 -33.43 42.42 9.98
N SER A 173 -34.60 42.10 9.41
CA SER A 173 -35.49 41.04 9.89
C SER A 173 -35.66 39.96 8.85
N VAL A 174 -35.65 38.69 9.27
CA VAL A 174 -36.12 37.55 8.48
C VAL A 174 -37.44 37.10 9.07
N ILE A 175 -38.51 37.16 8.28
CA ILE A 175 -39.89 36.90 8.74
C ILE A 175 -40.38 35.63 8.06
N GLY A 176 -40.90 34.69 8.84
CA GLY A 176 -41.51 33.45 8.37
C GLY A 176 -40.66 32.22 8.68
N GLN A 177 -41.33 31.08 8.64
CA GLN A 177 -40.78 29.75 8.91
C GLN A 177 -41.45 28.76 7.95
N ASN A 178 -40.79 27.64 7.68
CA ASN A 178 -41.38 26.59 6.86
C ASN A 178 -42.69 26.06 7.51
N PRO A 179 -43.83 26.07 6.80
CA PRO A 179 -45.10 25.61 7.34
C PRO A 179 -45.09 24.12 7.74
N VAL A 180 -44.15 23.33 7.22
CA VAL A 180 -44.00 21.90 7.54
C VAL A 180 -43.84 21.61 9.04
N PHE A 181 -43.45 22.61 9.84
CA PHE A 181 -43.27 22.49 11.29
C PHE A 181 -44.54 22.78 12.10
N GLY A 182 -45.68 23.09 11.46
CA GLY A 182 -46.96 23.26 12.13
C GLY A 182 -47.01 24.41 13.14
N GLY A 183 -46.29 25.50 12.88
CA GLY A 183 -46.26 26.70 13.73
C GLY A 183 -45.43 26.57 15.02
N LYS A 184 -44.75 25.43 15.23
CA LYS A 184 -43.84 25.24 16.37
C LYS A 184 -42.56 26.04 16.19
N PHE A 185 -42.21 26.81 17.21
CA PHE A 185 -41.00 27.61 17.27
C PHE A 185 -39.81 26.77 17.77
N PHE A 186 -38.71 26.84 17.02
CA PHE A 186 -37.41 26.36 17.44
C PHE A 186 -36.35 27.14 16.69
N GLU A 187 -35.33 27.61 17.39
CA GLU A 187 -34.27 28.45 16.83
C GLU A 187 -32.99 28.30 17.62
N ALA A 188 -31.88 28.76 17.04
CA ALA A 188 -30.59 28.76 17.69
C ALA A 188 -29.81 30.03 17.40
N ALA A 189 -28.99 30.48 18.36
CA ALA A 189 -28.06 31.58 18.14
C ALA A 189 -26.71 31.32 18.81
N SER A 190 -25.63 31.54 18.05
CA SER A 190 -24.26 31.41 18.53
C SER A 190 -23.94 32.46 19.59
N TRP A 191 -23.42 32.06 20.74
CA TRP A 191 -23.02 32.98 21.80
C TRP A 191 -21.58 33.42 21.63
N ASP A 192 -20.66 32.46 21.52
CA ASP A 192 -19.23 32.72 21.33
C ASP A 192 -18.88 33.08 19.87
N SER A 193 -17.76 33.78 19.68
CA SER A 193 -17.29 34.28 18.39
C SER A 193 -15.77 34.19 18.29
N ALA A 194 -15.27 33.96 17.07
CA ALA A 194 -13.83 34.01 16.75
C ALA A 194 -13.28 35.45 16.67
N ALA A 195 -14.16 36.45 16.69
CA ALA A 195 -13.79 37.86 16.80
C ALA A 195 -14.28 38.42 18.14
N PRO A 196 -13.55 39.37 18.75
CA PRO A 196 -13.97 40.01 19.99
C PRO A 196 -15.29 40.77 19.78
N VAL A 197 -16.17 40.72 20.77
CA VAL A 197 -17.52 41.31 20.71
C VAL A 197 -17.70 42.37 21.81
N GLY A 198 -18.03 43.60 21.43
CA GLY A 198 -18.27 44.72 22.35
C GLY A 198 -19.56 44.53 23.14
N LEU A 199 -20.69 44.33 22.47
CA LEU A 199 -21.97 43.93 23.07
C LEU A 199 -22.51 42.70 22.36
N ARG A 200 -22.67 41.59 23.08
CA ARG A 200 -23.41 40.39 22.63
C ARG A 200 -24.76 40.38 23.32
N ARG A 201 -25.83 40.36 22.53
CA ARG A 201 -27.21 40.21 23.02
C ARG A 201 -27.96 39.17 22.20
N ILE A 202 -28.66 38.27 22.90
CA ILE A 202 -29.61 37.32 22.34
C ILE A 202 -30.89 37.45 23.16
N SER A 203 -32.01 37.77 22.53
CA SER A 203 -33.30 37.79 23.21
C SER A 203 -34.31 36.89 22.49
N ILE A 204 -35.19 36.27 23.26
CA ILE A 204 -36.40 35.64 22.73
C ILE A 204 -37.60 36.29 23.41
N ASP A 205 -38.51 36.82 22.59
CA ASP A 205 -39.77 37.42 22.98
C ASP A 205 -40.91 36.47 22.62
N MET A 206 -41.59 35.91 23.63
CA MET A 206 -42.62 34.89 23.46
C MET A 206 -43.93 35.25 24.19
N PRO A 207 -45.11 34.86 23.67
CA PRO A 207 -46.36 34.96 24.43
C PRO A 207 -46.26 34.11 25.70
N GLU A 208 -46.78 34.60 26.83
CA GLU A 208 -46.73 33.86 28.11
C GLU A 208 -47.40 32.47 28.04
N GLN A 209 -48.37 32.32 27.15
CA GLN A 209 -49.11 31.08 26.91
C GLN A 209 -48.25 29.99 26.23
N ARG A 210 -47.18 30.38 25.53
CA ARG A 210 -46.31 29.47 24.76
C ARG A 210 -45.09 29.10 25.59
N THR A 211 -44.88 27.80 25.79
CA THR A 211 -43.72 27.30 26.53
C THR A 211 -42.57 27.03 25.57
N ILE A 212 -41.55 27.89 25.60
CA ILE A 212 -40.31 27.70 24.86
C ILE A 212 -39.19 27.29 25.83
N HIS A 213 -38.64 26.10 25.66
CA HIS A 213 -37.46 25.66 26.42
C HIS A 213 -36.21 26.32 25.85
N HIS A 214 -35.23 26.60 26.72
CA HIS A 214 -33.91 27.05 26.27
C HIS A 214 -32.80 26.20 26.88
N ARG A 215 -31.69 26.07 26.15
CA ARG A 215 -30.49 25.37 26.62
C ARG A 215 -29.24 25.99 26.03
N THR A 216 -28.24 26.24 26.87
CA THR A 216 -26.88 26.54 26.39
C THR A 216 -26.17 25.24 26.05
N ILE A 217 -25.65 25.16 24.84
CA ILE A 217 -24.79 24.08 24.37
C ILE A 217 -23.37 24.65 24.22
N GLY A 218 -22.35 23.87 24.56
CA GLY A 218 -20.93 24.25 24.41
C GLY A 218 -20.17 24.35 25.72
N GLN A 219 -18.85 24.60 25.63
CA GLN A 219 -17.96 24.70 26.78
C GLN A 219 -18.13 26.02 27.54
N GLY A 220 -17.95 26.03 28.86
CA GLY A 220 -18.04 27.25 29.68
C GLY A 220 -19.35 27.48 30.42
N GLY A 221 -20.20 26.44 30.51
CA GLY A 221 -21.37 26.40 31.39
C GLY A 221 -22.62 27.10 30.86
N ALA A 222 -23.72 26.93 31.61
CA ALA A 222 -25.03 27.46 31.24
C ALA A 222 -25.08 29.00 31.36
N LEU A 223 -25.62 29.65 30.33
CA LEU A 223 -25.91 31.07 30.34
C LEU A 223 -27.25 31.30 31.05
N LYS A 224 -27.32 32.34 31.87
CA LYS A 224 -28.56 32.71 32.58
C LYS A 224 -29.18 33.94 31.91
N PRO A 225 -30.45 33.86 31.47
CA PRO A 225 -31.13 35.03 30.96
C PRO A 225 -31.60 35.93 32.10
N VAL A 226 -31.75 37.21 31.80
CA VAL A 226 -32.67 38.09 32.52
C VAL A 226 -34.06 37.89 31.94
N GLU A 227 -35.03 37.66 32.80
CA GLU A 227 -36.44 37.49 32.42
C GLU A 227 -37.20 38.79 32.61
N ILE A 228 -37.98 39.18 31.60
CA ILE A 228 -38.80 40.38 31.60
C ILE A 228 -40.21 39.97 31.18
N ILE A 229 -41.21 40.31 32.00
CA ILE A 229 -42.62 40.09 31.68
C ILE A 229 -43.26 41.44 31.43
N ARG A 230 -43.90 41.61 30.27
CA ARG A 230 -44.56 42.86 29.88
C ARG A 230 -45.59 42.59 28.78
N ASP A 231 -46.75 43.25 28.88
CA ASP A 231 -47.80 43.25 27.85
C ASP A 231 -48.25 41.82 27.43
N GLY A 232 -48.34 40.89 28.39
CA GLY A 232 -48.73 39.49 28.14
C GLY A 232 -47.64 38.63 27.46
N ARG A 233 -46.41 39.15 27.42
CA ARG A 233 -45.25 38.51 26.78
C ARG A 233 -44.12 38.33 27.80
N ARG A 234 -43.40 37.23 27.62
CA ARG A 234 -42.21 36.85 28.37
C ARG A 234 -41.00 36.99 27.47
N ILE A 235 -40.00 37.75 27.91
CA ILE A 235 -38.76 37.98 27.19
C ILE A 235 -37.63 37.38 28.01
N LEU A 236 -36.85 36.49 27.41
CA LEU A 236 -35.59 36.00 27.97
C LEU A 236 -34.43 36.69 27.25
N ARG A 237 -33.58 37.39 27.99
CA ARG A 237 -32.44 38.15 27.45
C ARG A 237 -31.13 37.65 28.01
N PHE A 238 -30.25 37.21 27.12
CA PHE A 238 -28.86 36.90 27.39
C PHE A 238 -28.01 38.07 26.89
N GLU A 239 -27.24 38.70 27.77
CA GLU A 239 -26.42 39.85 27.40
C GLU A 239 -25.05 39.80 28.10
N THR A 240 -24.00 40.16 27.37
CA THR A 240 -22.67 40.39 27.94
C THR A 240 -21.91 41.45 27.15
N ARG A 241 -20.90 42.05 27.78
CA ARG A 241 -20.03 43.08 27.20
C ARG A 241 -18.57 42.65 27.23
N ASP A 242 -17.78 43.23 26.33
CA ASP A 242 -16.33 43.07 26.26
C ASP A 242 -15.88 41.60 26.16
N MET A 243 -16.63 40.84 25.36
CA MET A 243 -16.44 39.42 25.14
C MET A 243 -15.17 39.18 24.33
N PRO A 244 -14.20 38.39 24.84
CA PRO A 244 -12.99 38.08 24.10
C PRO A 244 -13.29 37.17 22.90
N ALA A 245 -12.38 37.15 21.92
CA ALA A 245 -12.40 36.14 20.87
C ALA A 245 -12.12 34.76 21.47
N LEU A 246 -12.92 33.76 21.07
CA LEU A 246 -12.66 32.36 21.35
C LEU A 246 -12.10 31.70 20.08
N LEU A 247 -10.89 31.15 20.16
CA LEU A 247 -10.28 30.43 19.05
C LEU A 247 -10.54 28.93 19.24
N GLY A 248 -11.19 28.31 18.26
CA GLY A 248 -11.44 26.87 18.27
C GLY A 248 -10.20 26.04 17.92
N GLU A 249 -10.13 24.83 18.45
CA GLU A 249 -9.10 23.85 18.07
C GLU A 249 -9.53 23.07 16.81
N PRO A 250 -8.59 22.74 15.91
CA PRO A 250 -8.92 21.92 14.75
C PRO A 250 -9.13 20.44 15.14
N TYR A 251 -9.85 19.71 14.29
CA TYR A 251 -10.10 18.26 14.41
C TYR A 251 -10.78 17.81 15.71
N VAL A 252 -11.63 18.65 16.30
CA VAL A 252 -12.46 18.29 17.47
C VAL A 252 -13.60 17.34 17.06
N PRO A 253 -13.94 16.32 17.87
CA PRO A 253 -15.12 15.48 17.64
C PRO A 253 -16.39 16.32 17.47
N SER A 254 -17.26 15.95 16.54
CA SER A 254 -18.44 16.75 16.18
C SER A 254 -19.48 16.89 17.28
N ASP A 255 -19.48 15.97 18.25
CA ASP A 255 -20.32 16.02 19.44
C ASP A 255 -19.75 16.92 20.55
N VAL A 256 -18.51 17.42 20.38
CA VAL A 256 -17.88 18.35 21.32
C VAL A 256 -17.99 19.77 20.77
N GLN A 257 -18.84 20.57 21.40
CA GLN A 257 -19.13 21.94 20.98
C GLN A 257 -18.18 22.93 21.63
N ALA A 258 -17.16 23.38 20.89
CA ALA A 258 -16.16 24.35 21.40
C ALA A 258 -16.80 25.71 21.72
N TYR A 259 -17.63 26.21 20.81
CA TYR A 259 -18.33 27.49 20.96
C TYR A 259 -19.67 27.28 21.65
N ARG A 260 -20.03 28.19 22.56
CA ARG A 260 -21.37 28.23 23.11
C ARG A 260 -22.38 28.75 22.11
N TRP A 261 -23.58 28.21 22.21
CA TRP A 261 -24.78 28.67 21.51
C TRP A 261 -26.00 28.34 22.35
N ILE A 262 -27.10 29.05 22.09
CA ILE A 262 -28.35 28.88 22.82
C ILE A 262 -29.39 28.29 21.87
N GLN A 263 -29.97 27.16 22.28
CA GLN A 263 -31.14 26.56 21.64
C GLN A 263 -32.41 27.08 22.28
N PHE A 264 -33.44 27.23 21.46
CA PHE A 264 -34.83 27.46 21.84
C PHE A 264 -35.70 26.42 21.16
N SER A 265 -36.64 25.79 21.86
CA SER A 265 -37.55 24.81 21.25
C SER A 265 -38.87 24.64 21.99
N GLU A 266 -39.96 24.52 21.22
CA GLU A 266 -41.29 24.09 21.68
C GLU A 266 -41.53 22.57 21.63
N PHE A 267 -40.56 21.81 21.14
CA PHE A 267 -40.61 20.37 21.26
C PHE A 267 -40.10 19.99 22.65
N ASN A 268 -40.98 19.43 23.49
CA ASN A 268 -40.68 19.18 24.89
C ASN A 268 -39.85 17.90 25.08
N ARG A 269 -40.07 16.93 24.19
CA ARG A 269 -39.49 15.58 24.25
C ARG A 269 -39.30 15.02 22.84
N TRP A 270 -38.43 14.04 22.69
CA TRP A 270 -38.16 13.39 21.40
C TRP A 270 -39.38 12.73 20.78
N SER A 271 -40.34 12.27 21.60
CA SER A 271 -41.63 11.78 21.09
C SER A 271 -42.39 12.86 20.30
N ASP A 272 -42.27 14.15 20.65
CA ASP A 272 -42.96 15.22 19.93
C ASP A 272 -42.37 15.39 18.52
N VAL A 273 -41.05 15.20 18.37
CA VAL A 273 -40.37 15.19 17.06
C VAL A 273 -40.76 13.94 16.28
N ASN A 274 -40.86 12.79 16.93
CA ASN A 274 -41.34 11.55 16.31
C ASN A 274 -42.78 11.69 15.79
N GLN A 275 -43.70 12.26 16.58
CA GLN A 275 -45.08 12.50 16.14
C GLN A 275 -45.16 13.46 14.94
N TRP A 276 -44.37 14.54 14.96
CA TRP A 276 -44.23 15.41 13.80
C TRP A 276 -43.75 14.64 12.56
N ALA A 277 -42.70 13.84 12.69
CA ALA A 277 -42.17 13.04 11.59
C ALA A 277 -43.13 11.95 11.11
N LEU A 278 -43.90 11.31 12.01
CA LEU A 278 -44.93 10.32 11.64
C LEU A 278 -45.92 10.92 10.65
N HIS A 279 -46.39 12.15 10.88
CA HIS A 279 -47.28 12.85 9.95
C HIS A 279 -46.63 13.21 8.60
N LEU A 280 -45.31 13.30 8.54
CA LEU A 280 -44.58 13.54 7.28
C LEU A 280 -44.43 12.25 6.46
N PHE A 281 -44.11 11.15 7.13
CA PHE A 281 -43.91 9.84 6.49
C PHE A 281 -45.22 9.06 6.28
N ASP A 282 -46.37 9.61 6.69
CA ASP A 282 -47.70 9.08 6.39
C ASP A 282 -48.10 9.39 4.94
N ALA A 283 -47.55 8.61 4.01
CA ALA A 283 -47.91 8.64 2.60
C ALA A 283 -48.42 7.27 2.13
N PRO A 284 -49.24 7.21 1.07
CA PRO A 284 -49.70 5.95 0.50
C PRO A 284 -48.52 5.03 0.17
N SER A 285 -48.63 3.75 0.49
CA SER A 285 -47.54 2.75 0.33
C SER A 285 -47.07 2.53 -1.11
N GLY A 286 -47.74 3.14 -2.10
CA GLY A 286 -47.41 3.05 -3.53
C GLY A 286 -48.17 1.96 -4.28
N GLY A 287 -48.92 1.08 -3.59
CA GLY A 287 -49.84 0.11 -4.18
C GLY A 287 -49.22 -0.72 -5.31
N ALA A 288 -49.87 -0.74 -6.48
CA ALA A 288 -49.45 -1.53 -7.63
C ALA A 288 -48.03 -1.22 -8.12
N ALA A 289 -47.57 0.04 -8.03
CA ALA A 289 -46.23 0.42 -8.48
C ALA A 289 -45.14 -0.24 -7.62
N VAL A 290 -45.33 -0.29 -6.30
CA VAL A 290 -44.42 -0.97 -5.38
C VAL A 290 -44.48 -2.49 -5.57
N ALA A 291 -45.69 -3.06 -5.74
CA ALA A 291 -45.84 -4.49 -6.03
C ALA A 291 -45.13 -4.92 -7.32
N GLU A 292 -45.15 -4.08 -8.36
CA GLU A 292 -44.44 -4.28 -9.62
C GLU A 292 -42.91 -4.25 -9.43
N ALA A 293 -42.39 -3.23 -8.73
CA ALA A 293 -40.96 -3.10 -8.42
C ALA A 293 -40.44 -4.30 -7.59
N LEU A 294 -41.30 -4.92 -6.79
CA LEU A 294 -40.97 -6.07 -5.95
C LEU A 294 -40.92 -7.42 -6.68
N LYS A 295 -41.26 -7.52 -7.97
CA LYS A 295 -41.26 -8.80 -8.71
C LYS A 295 -39.93 -9.56 -8.62
N GLY A 296 -38.80 -8.86 -8.63
CA GLY A 296 -37.48 -9.45 -8.46
C GLY A 296 -37.24 -9.95 -7.04
N ALA A 297 -37.48 -9.10 -6.04
CA ALA A 297 -37.29 -9.43 -4.63
C ALA A 297 -38.20 -10.58 -4.17
N ARG A 298 -39.45 -10.67 -4.64
CA ARG A 298 -40.39 -11.75 -4.28
C ARG A 298 -39.92 -13.15 -4.67
N LYS A 299 -39.02 -13.26 -5.66
CA LYS A 299 -38.42 -14.55 -6.09
C LYS A 299 -37.30 -15.03 -5.16
N ALA A 300 -36.77 -14.18 -4.29
CA ALA A 300 -35.74 -14.55 -3.34
C ALA A 300 -36.28 -15.51 -2.27
N ALA A 301 -35.46 -16.47 -1.85
CA ALA A 301 -35.87 -17.59 -1.01
C ALA A 301 -36.02 -17.16 0.46
N THR A 302 -35.10 -16.31 0.94
CA THR A 302 -35.05 -15.92 2.36
C THR A 302 -35.45 -14.46 2.60
N PRO A 303 -35.94 -14.12 3.82
CA PRO A 303 -36.17 -12.71 4.19
C PRO A 303 -34.92 -11.83 4.04
N GLN A 304 -33.73 -12.37 4.32
CA GLN A 304 -32.47 -11.62 4.19
C GLN A 304 -32.17 -11.26 2.72
N GLU A 305 -32.30 -12.23 1.82
CA GLU A 305 -32.12 -12.00 0.38
C GLU A 305 -33.16 -11.00 -0.17
N LYS A 306 -34.40 -11.07 0.32
CA LYS A 306 -35.45 -10.11 -0.02
C LYS A 306 -35.04 -8.67 0.35
N VAL A 307 -34.55 -8.45 1.58
CA VAL A 307 -34.05 -7.13 2.01
C VAL A 307 -32.89 -6.68 1.14
N ALA A 308 -31.89 -7.55 0.91
CA ALA A 308 -30.73 -7.23 0.10
C ALA A 308 -31.13 -6.81 -1.33
N LYS A 309 -32.11 -7.49 -1.94
CA LYS A 309 -32.62 -7.14 -3.27
C LYS A 309 -33.41 -5.83 -3.31
N VAL A 310 -34.17 -5.53 -2.25
CA VAL A 310 -34.85 -4.23 -2.14
C VAL A 310 -33.81 -3.11 -1.99
N LEU A 311 -32.82 -3.28 -1.12
CA LEU A 311 -31.75 -2.29 -0.95
C LEU A 311 -31.00 -2.07 -2.27
N GLU A 312 -30.59 -3.16 -2.95
CA GLU A 312 -29.92 -3.10 -4.25
C GLU A 312 -30.72 -2.32 -5.29
N PHE A 313 -32.03 -2.61 -5.41
CA PHE A 313 -32.92 -1.88 -6.31
C PHE A 313 -33.02 -0.40 -5.94
N VAL A 314 -33.28 -0.08 -4.68
CA VAL A 314 -33.43 1.33 -4.26
C VAL A 314 -32.12 2.09 -4.46
N GLN A 315 -30.96 1.49 -4.22
CA GLN A 315 -29.65 2.13 -4.42
C GLN A 315 -29.32 2.34 -5.90
N ASN A 316 -29.51 1.32 -6.75
CA ASN A 316 -29.01 1.33 -8.12
C ASN A 316 -30.03 1.84 -9.15
N ASP A 317 -31.33 1.64 -8.92
CA ASP A 317 -32.38 2.00 -9.89
C ASP A 317 -33.08 3.35 -9.58
N ILE A 318 -32.79 3.95 -8.43
CA ILE A 318 -33.34 5.25 -8.02
C ILE A 318 -32.18 6.23 -7.79
N ARG A 319 -31.99 7.16 -8.74
CA ARG A 319 -30.90 8.14 -8.66
C ARG A 319 -31.10 9.11 -7.49
N TYR A 320 -30.02 9.43 -6.78
CA TYR A 320 -30.09 10.46 -5.75
C TYR A 320 -30.25 11.85 -6.38
N LEU A 321 -31.30 12.58 -5.98
CA LEU A 321 -31.56 13.97 -6.35
C LEU A 321 -32.48 14.58 -5.30
N SER A 322 -32.02 15.63 -4.60
CA SER A 322 -32.84 16.36 -3.64
C SER A 322 -33.41 17.63 -4.25
N LEU A 323 -34.72 17.75 -4.15
CA LEU A 323 -35.50 18.93 -4.51
C LEU A 323 -36.22 19.40 -3.24
N SER A 324 -35.52 20.20 -2.43
CA SER A 324 -35.96 20.57 -1.08
C SER A 324 -36.74 21.89 -1.07
N LEU A 325 -37.81 21.97 -1.86
CA LEU A 325 -38.65 23.17 -1.99
C LEU A 325 -39.90 23.08 -1.09
N GLY A 326 -40.26 24.18 -0.43
CA GLY A 326 -41.39 24.25 0.48
C GLY A 326 -41.43 23.11 1.52
N GLU A 327 -42.58 22.43 1.65
CA GLU A 327 -42.75 21.29 2.55
C GLU A 327 -41.90 20.07 2.17
N ASN A 328 -41.57 19.90 0.89
CA ASN A 328 -40.75 18.78 0.40
C ASN A 328 -39.27 18.91 0.80
N SER A 329 -38.90 19.96 1.54
CA SER A 329 -37.67 19.96 2.31
C SER A 329 -37.63 18.82 3.33
N HIS A 330 -38.76 18.49 3.98
CA HIS A 330 -38.84 17.46 5.03
C HIS A 330 -39.88 16.37 4.74
N ARG A 331 -40.97 16.68 4.03
CA ARG A 331 -41.98 15.70 3.62
C ARG A 331 -41.44 14.88 2.42
N PRO A 332 -41.39 13.54 2.51
CA PRO A 332 -41.00 12.70 1.38
C PRO A 332 -42.09 12.67 0.31
N TYR A 333 -41.67 12.52 -0.95
CA TYR A 333 -42.57 12.20 -2.05
C TYR A 333 -43.10 10.76 -1.93
N PRO A 334 -44.36 10.49 -2.34
CA PRO A 334 -44.93 9.15 -2.28
C PRO A 334 -44.13 8.11 -3.08
N PRO A 335 -43.98 6.86 -2.59
CA PRO A 335 -43.24 5.78 -3.26
C PRO A 335 -43.57 5.57 -4.75
N ALA A 336 -44.86 5.64 -5.13
CA ALA A 336 -45.27 5.49 -6.53
C ALA A 336 -44.69 6.59 -7.42
N GLN A 337 -44.62 7.82 -6.92
CA GLN A 337 -44.04 8.95 -7.65
C GLN A 337 -42.52 8.83 -7.76
N VAL A 338 -41.85 8.37 -6.70
CA VAL A 338 -40.40 8.10 -6.71
C VAL A 338 -40.06 7.04 -7.76
N LEU A 339 -40.84 5.95 -7.83
CA LEU A 339 -40.70 4.90 -8.84
C LEU A 339 -40.96 5.42 -10.26
N GLN A 340 -41.98 6.26 -10.44
CA GLN A 340 -42.30 6.86 -11.73
C GLN A 340 -41.16 7.73 -12.26
N ARG A 341 -40.59 8.59 -11.41
CA ARG A 341 -39.56 9.56 -11.81
C ARG A 341 -38.13 9.03 -11.76
N ARG A 342 -37.91 7.87 -11.11
CA ARG A 342 -36.60 7.19 -10.96
C ARG A 342 -35.53 8.01 -10.24
N TYR A 343 -35.93 8.94 -9.39
CA TYR A 343 -35.03 9.66 -8.50
C TYR A 343 -35.71 10.07 -7.19
N GLY A 344 -34.91 10.38 -6.17
CA GLY A 344 -35.35 10.94 -4.89
C GLY A 344 -34.17 11.17 -3.96
N ASP A 345 -34.38 11.88 -2.87
CA ASP A 345 -33.36 12.10 -1.84
C ASP A 345 -33.47 11.10 -0.66
N CYS A 346 -32.81 11.41 0.46
CA CYS A 346 -32.70 10.51 1.60
C CYS A 346 -34.05 10.09 2.19
N LYS A 347 -34.97 11.04 2.38
CA LYS A 347 -36.32 10.75 2.89
C LYS A 347 -37.17 9.99 1.88
N ASP A 348 -37.06 10.33 0.60
CA ASP A 348 -37.82 9.67 -0.49
C ASP A 348 -37.42 8.20 -0.64
N LYS A 349 -36.11 7.95 -0.72
CA LYS A 349 -35.56 6.60 -0.88
C LYS A 349 -35.76 5.77 0.40
N THR A 350 -35.72 6.40 1.58
CA THR A 350 -36.08 5.77 2.86
C THR A 350 -37.52 5.32 2.87
N LEU A 351 -38.47 6.20 2.54
CA LEU A 351 -39.88 5.86 2.52
C LEU A 351 -40.18 4.76 1.47
N LEU A 352 -39.61 4.86 0.27
CA LEU A 352 -39.74 3.83 -0.76
C LEU A 352 -39.26 2.46 -0.25
N MET A 353 -38.07 2.39 0.33
CA MET A 353 -37.53 1.14 0.87
C MET A 353 -38.41 0.59 2.00
N VAL A 354 -38.86 1.43 2.94
CA VAL A 354 -39.77 1.02 4.01
C VAL A 354 -41.08 0.46 3.46
N SER A 355 -41.70 1.12 2.47
CA SER A 355 -42.93 0.62 1.84
C SER A 355 -42.72 -0.72 1.14
N MET A 356 -41.60 -0.89 0.42
CA MET A 356 -41.24 -2.14 -0.23
C MET A 356 -41.01 -3.28 0.77
N LEU A 357 -40.34 -3.01 1.90
CA LEU A 357 -40.10 -4.01 2.94
C LEU A 357 -41.38 -4.42 3.67
N ARG A 358 -42.24 -3.45 4.03
CA ARG A 358 -43.52 -3.73 4.67
C ARG A 358 -44.46 -4.57 3.78
N GLU A 359 -44.47 -4.31 2.48
CA GLU A 359 -45.22 -5.12 1.49
C GLU A 359 -44.70 -6.57 1.38
N LEU A 360 -43.46 -6.83 1.80
CA LEU A 360 -42.88 -8.17 1.90
C LEU A 360 -43.09 -8.83 3.28
N GLY A 361 -43.82 -8.17 4.19
CA GLY A 361 -44.04 -8.63 5.57
C GLY A 361 -42.84 -8.42 6.49
N ILE A 362 -41.92 -7.52 6.15
CA ILE A 362 -40.72 -7.21 6.94
C ILE A 362 -40.99 -5.93 7.73
N ASP A 363 -40.86 -6.02 9.06
CA ASP A 363 -40.98 -4.87 9.95
C ASP A 363 -39.85 -3.88 9.66
N ALA A 364 -40.22 -2.66 9.25
CA ALA A 364 -39.30 -1.62 8.83
C ALA A 364 -39.84 -0.23 9.16
N GLN A 365 -38.94 0.69 9.51
CA GLN A 365 -39.26 2.04 9.98
C GLN A 365 -38.25 3.04 9.39
N PRO A 366 -38.68 4.27 9.04
CA PRO A 366 -37.76 5.36 8.80
C PRO A 366 -36.99 5.69 10.08
N VAL A 367 -35.76 6.16 9.93
CA VAL A 367 -34.90 6.60 11.03
C VAL A 367 -34.27 7.93 10.67
N LEU A 368 -34.39 8.92 11.54
CA LEU A 368 -33.72 10.21 11.41
C LEU A 368 -32.34 10.15 12.08
N VAL A 369 -31.31 10.64 11.38
CA VAL A 369 -29.93 10.65 11.84
C VAL A 369 -29.27 12.01 11.59
N SER A 370 -28.38 12.41 12.49
CA SER A 370 -27.48 13.56 12.29
C SER A 370 -26.13 13.08 11.79
N THR A 371 -25.79 13.35 10.54
CA THR A 371 -24.47 13.06 9.97
C THR A 371 -23.40 14.04 10.44
N TYR A 372 -23.81 15.24 10.88
CA TYR A 372 -22.95 16.20 11.55
C TYR A 372 -22.61 15.79 12.99
N PHE A 373 -23.56 15.86 13.92
CA PHE A 373 -23.29 15.64 15.35
C PHE A 373 -22.95 14.18 15.63
N LYS A 374 -23.73 13.25 15.04
CA LYS A 374 -23.75 11.80 15.29
C LYS A 374 -24.04 11.42 16.75
N LYS A 375 -23.37 12.02 17.73
CA LYS A 375 -23.54 11.80 19.18
C LYS A 375 -23.92 13.10 19.88
N GLY A 376 -24.36 13.00 21.14
CA GLY A 376 -24.66 14.16 22.00
C GLY A 376 -26.00 14.84 21.72
N LEU A 377 -26.88 14.23 20.92
CA LEU A 377 -28.25 14.71 20.70
C LEU A 377 -29.07 14.67 21.99
N ASP A 378 -28.84 13.69 22.87
CA ASP A 378 -29.47 13.63 24.20
C ASP A 378 -29.13 14.83 25.10
N GLN A 379 -28.03 15.52 24.82
CA GLN A 379 -27.62 16.74 25.51
C GLN A 379 -28.28 18.00 24.92
N MET A 380 -28.99 17.88 23.79
CA MET A 380 -29.68 18.98 23.11
C MET A 380 -31.19 19.00 23.43
N LEU A 381 -31.84 20.13 23.15
CA LEU A 381 -33.30 20.19 23.16
C LEU A 381 -33.83 19.42 21.94
N PRO A 382 -34.95 18.69 22.08
CA PRO A 382 -35.64 18.09 20.95
C PRO A 382 -35.90 19.14 19.88
N SER A 383 -35.50 18.89 18.64
CA SER A 383 -35.71 19.79 17.51
C SER A 383 -35.61 18.99 16.20
N PRO A 384 -36.54 19.20 15.25
CA PRO A 384 -36.57 18.43 14.01
C PRO A 384 -35.33 18.69 13.12
N THR A 385 -34.77 19.90 13.15
CA THR A 385 -33.62 20.30 12.33
C THR A 385 -32.27 19.79 12.82
N LEU A 386 -32.22 19.05 13.93
CA LEU A 386 -30.99 18.38 14.38
C LEU A 386 -30.64 17.15 13.52
N PHE A 387 -31.62 16.62 12.78
CA PHE A 387 -31.44 15.51 11.86
C PHE A 387 -31.31 16.05 10.43
N ASP A 388 -30.20 15.70 9.78
CA ASP A 388 -29.86 16.16 8.42
C ASP A 388 -29.99 15.03 7.38
N HIS A 389 -30.35 13.81 7.81
CA HIS A 389 -30.42 12.63 6.96
C HIS A 389 -31.46 11.62 7.45
N ALA A 390 -31.94 10.77 6.54
CA ALA A 390 -32.90 9.71 6.80
C ALA A 390 -32.42 8.37 6.25
N ILE A 391 -32.58 7.30 7.05
CA ILE A 391 -32.20 5.92 6.74
C ILE A 391 -33.30 4.94 7.15
N VAL A 392 -33.08 3.64 6.95
CA VAL A 392 -34.06 2.58 7.26
C VAL A 392 -33.56 1.71 8.41
N ARG A 393 -34.44 1.42 9.36
CA ARG A 393 -34.29 0.30 10.31
C ARG A 393 -35.22 -0.82 9.88
N ALA A 394 -34.74 -2.07 9.89
CA ALA A 394 -35.58 -3.24 9.65
C ALA A 394 -35.24 -4.39 10.61
N ARG A 395 -36.27 -5.16 10.99
CA ARG A 395 -36.13 -6.36 11.80
C ARG A 395 -36.26 -7.60 10.93
N VAL A 396 -35.16 -8.35 10.82
CA VAL A 396 -35.08 -9.55 9.97
C VAL A 396 -34.68 -10.72 10.85
N GLN A 397 -35.55 -11.73 10.96
CA GLN A 397 -35.32 -12.94 11.77
C GLN A 397 -34.90 -12.63 13.23
N GLY A 398 -35.54 -11.64 13.84
CA GLY A 398 -35.26 -11.23 15.23
C GLY A 398 -34.13 -10.22 15.40
N GLN A 399 -33.25 -10.06 14.40
CA GLN A 399 -32.13 -9.12 14.42
C GLN A 399 -32.53 -7.76 13.83
N THR A 400 -32.04 -6.67 14.41
CA THR A 400 -32.22 -5.31 13.88
C THR A 400 -31.04 -4.92 13.00
N TYR A 401 -31.34 -4.38 11.82
CA TYR A 401 -30.36 -3.85 10.87
C TYR A 401 -30.69 -2.40 10.51
N TYR A 402 -29.65 -1.61 10.22
CA TYR A 402 -29.76 -0.26 9.70
C TYR A 402 -29.18 -0.22 8.28
N PHE A 403 -29.93 0.37 7.36
CA PHE A 403 -29.58 0.48 5.94
C PHE A 403 -29.70 1.93 5.50
N ASP A 404 -28.70 2.40 4.76
CA ASP A 404 -28.74 3.72 4.15
C ASP A 404 -29.03 3.56 2.65
N PRO A 405 -30.28 3.80 2.21
CA PRO A 405 -30.66 3.60 0.82
C PRO A 405 -30.03 4.61 -0.14
N THR A 406 -29.34 5.63 0.38
CA THR A 406 -28.66 6.67 -0.42
C THR A 406 -27.22 6.33 -0.77
N ARG A 407 -26.65 5.33 -0.10
CA ARG A 407 -25.32 4.81 -0.41
C ARG A 407 -25.38 3.96 -1.67
N LEU A 408 -24.20 3.70 -2.23
CA LEU A 408 -24.03 2.76 -3.33
C LEU A 408 -23.07 1.66 -2.91
N GLY A 409 -23.09 0.56 -3.64
CA GLY A 409 -22.09 -0.50 -3.49
C GLY A 409 -22.39 -1.52 -2.40
N GLN A 410 -23.56 -1.49 -1.75
CA GLN A 410 -23.92 -2.47 -0.71
C GLN A 410 -24.57 -3.71 -1.33
N TYR A 411 -23.98 -4.88 -1.11
CA TYR A 411 -24.44 -6.16 -1.67
C TYR A 411 -24.26 -7.30 -0.66
N GLY A 412 -24.92 -8.43 -0.94
CA GLY A 412 -24.66 -9.69 -0.23
C GLY A 412 -25.42 -9.87 1.08
N LEU A 413 -24.77 -10.59 1.99
CA LEU A 413 -25.32 -10.93 3.30
C LEU A 413 -25.44 -9.67 4.18
N LEU A 414 -26.58 -9.52 4.87
CA LEU A 414 -26.88 -8.32 5.64
C LEU A 414 -25.91 -8.10 6.81
N ASP A 415 -25.40 -9.17 7.41
CA ASP A 415 -24.41 -9.14 8.49
C ASP A 415 -22.99 -8.83 8.02
N ARG A 416 -22.75 -8.83 6.70
CA ARG A 416 -21.49 -8.42 6.06
C ARG A 416 -21.51 -6.98 5.54
N MET A 417 -22.65 -6.29 5.59
CA MET A 417 -22.77 -4.91 5.12
C MET A 417 -22.12 -3.89 6.07
N GLY A 418 -21.53 -2.84 5.51
CA GLY A 418 -20.85 -1.79 6.26
C GLY A 418 -21.81 -0.83 6.99
N GLN A 419 -21.51 -0.51 8.25
CA GLN A 419 -22.33 0.34 9.14
C GLN A 419 -21.68 1.72 9.38
N VAL A 420 -21.73 2.62 8.40
CA VAL A 420 -21.07 3.96 8.47
C VAL A 420 -21.64 4.93 9.52
N HIS A 421 -22.83 4.64 10.02
CA HIS A 421 -23.51 5.40 11.08
C HIS A 421 -23.40 4.72 12.45
N GLY A 422 -22.55 3.69 12.59
CA GLY A 422 -22.28 3.02 13.86
C GLY A 422 -21.90 4.01 14.96
N GLY A 423 -22.55 3.89 16.12
CA GLY A 423 -22.37 4.76 17.27
C GLY A 423 -23.14 6.08 17.22
N ALA A 424 -23.92 6.35 16.17
CA ALA A 424 -24.78 7.53 16.10
C ALA A 424 -26.06 7.36 16.95
N GLN A 425 -26.49 8.43 17.60
CA GLN A 425 -27.82 8.58 18.18
C GLN A 425 -28.82 8.93 17.09
N VAL A 426 -29.96 8.24 17.09
CA VAL A 426 -30.98 8.32 16.05
C VAL A 426 -32.38 8.31 16.64
N LEU A 427 -33.35 8.74 15.84
CA LEU A 427 -34.77 8.68 16.19
C LEU A 427 -35.49 7.79 15.18
N ALA A 428 -35.95 6.61 15.63
CA ALA A 428 -36.83 5.76 14.82
C ALA A 428 -38.22 6.38 14.73
N ILE A 429 -38.83 6.32 13.55
CA ILE A 429 -40.16 6.90 13.31
C ILE A 429 -41.20 5.79 13.39
N ALA A 430 -41.79 5.65 14.58
CA ALA A 430 -42.80 4.65 14.90
C ALA A 430 -43.74 5.15 16.02
N PRO A 431 -45.01 4.71 16.08
CA PRO A 431 -46.01 5.23 17.03
C PRO A 431 -45.60 5.20 18.51
N ASP A 432 -44.80 4.22 18.90
CA ASP A 432 -44.35 3.95 20.27
C ASP A 432 -42.95 4.53 20.60
N THR A 433 -42.30 5.20 19.66
CA THR A 433 -40.95 5.77 19.90
C THR A 433 -41.02 7.02 20.76
N ASN A 434 -40.35 6.96 21.92
CA ASN A 434 -40.35 8.04 22.92
C ASN A 434 -38.98 8.67 23.20
N ALA A 435 -37.90 8.02 22.78
CA ALA A 435 -36.52 8.42 23.07
C ALA A 435 -35.60 8.14 21.88
N LEU A 436 -34.41 8.74 21.92
CA LEU A 436 -33.33 8.41 21.00
C LEU A 436 -32.81 6.99 21.27
N GLU A 437 -32.39 6.30 20.23
CA GLU A 437 -31.63 5.05 20.31
C GLU A 437 -30.23 5.24 19.71
N SER A 438 -29.31 4.30 19.92
CA SER A 438 -27.97 4.33 19.32
C SER A 438 -27.79 3.18 18.34
N ILE A 439 -27.26 3.48 17.16
CA ILE A 439 -26.85 2.45 16.20
C ILE A 439 -25.64 1.72 16.80
N PRO A 440 -25.65 0.38 16.93
CA PRO A 440 -24.51 -0.34 17.47
C PRO A 440 -23.28 -0.20 16.56
N VAL A 441 -22.11 -0.03 17.17
CA VAL A 441 -20.83 -0.17 16.44
C VAL A 441 -20.60 -1.67 16.21
N PRO A 442 -20.30 -2.11 14.98
CA PRO A 442 -20.06 -3.52 14.72
C PRO A 442 -18.90 -4.07 15.57
N ALA A 443 -19.12 -5.19 16.24
CA ALA A 443 -18.10 -5.84 17.05
C ALA A 443 -17.13 -6.70 16.22
N ASP A 444 -17.59 -7.25 15.09
CA ASP A 444 -16.79 -8.13 14.21
C ASP A 444 -15.75 -7.31 13.42
N PRO A 445 -14.44 -7.48 13.67
CA PRO A 445 -13.37 -6.80 12.93
C PRO A 445 -13.40 -7.07 11.43
N ALA A 446 -13.97 -8.20 11.00
CA ALA A 446 -14.08 -8.54 9.59
C ALA A 446 -14.93 -7.55 8.78
N LEU A 447 -15.70 -6.66 9.43
CA LEU A 447 -16.54 -5.65 8.77
C LEU A 447 -15.83 -4.32 8.51
N TYR A 448 -14.60 -4.15 9.00
CA TYR A 448 -13.81 -2.93 8.86
C TYR A 448 -12.31 -3.23 8.73
N THR A 449 -12.01 -4.35 8.07
CA THR A 449 -10.63 -4.79 7.79
C THR A 449 -10.16 -4.33 6.41
N ASP A 450 -8.96 -3.78 6.36
CA ASP A 450 -8.10 -3.63 5.17
C ASP A 450 -6.92 -4.59 5.33
N GLN A 451 -6.66 -5.42 4.32
CA GLN A 451 -5.50 -6.29 4.27
C GLN A 451 -4.67 -6.07 3.02
N ARG A 452 -3.35 -5.98 3.21
CA ARG A 452 -2.38 -5.91 2.12
C ARG A 452 -1.33 -6.99 2.26
N THR A 453 -1.23 -7.86 1.27
CA THR A 453 -0.23 -8.92 1.20
C THR A 453 0.68 -8.67 0.00
N GLU A 454 1.99 -8.59 0.23
CA GLU A 454 3.00 -8.40 -0.81
C GLU A 454 3.98 -9.57 -0.80
N GLN A 455 4.21 -10.19 -1.96
CA GLN A 455 5.08 -11.36 -2.10
C GLN A 455 6.11 -11.14 -3.20
N VAL A 456 7.36 -11.51 -2.91
CA VAL A 456 8.49 -11.45 -3.84
C VAL A 456 9.28 -12.75 -3.78
N ALA A 457 9.53 -13.37 -4.93
CA ALA A 457 10.45 -14.49 -5.05
C ALA A 457 11.70 -14.01 -5.79
N VAL A 458 12.86 -14.14 -5.15
CA VAL A 458 14.12 -13.60 -5.64
C VAL A 458 14.97 -14.72 -6.23
N THR A 459 15.43 -14.53 -7.46
CA THR A 459 16.36 -15.46 -8.13
C THR A 459 17.82 -15.06 -7.93
N ALA A 460 18.10 -13.75 -8.00
CA ALA A 460 19.41 -13.17 -7.70
C ALA A 460 19.22 -11.74 -7.15
N LEU A 461 20.10 -11.30 -6.26
CA LEU A 461 19.95 -10.02 -5.54
C LEU A 461 20.16 -8.79 -6.43
N ASP A 462 20.90 -8.94 -7.53
CA ASP A 462 21.22 -7.89 -8.49
C ASP A 462 20.29 -7.89 -9.72
N GLN A 463 19.29 -8.79 -9.75
CA GLN A 463 18.35 -8.91 -10.84
C GLN A 463 16.99 -8.30 -10.49
N PRO A 464 16.23 -7.84 -11.51
CA PRO A 464 14.85 -7.40 -11.31
C PRO A 464 13.97 -8.50 -10.72
N VAL A 465 13.02 -8.11 -9.86
CA VAL A 465 12.08 -9.04 -9.22
C VAL A 465 10.64 -8.75 -9.65
N GLU A 466 9.80 -9.77 -9.59
CA GLU A 466 8.35 -9.61 -9.64
C GLU A 466 7.80 -9.45 -8.21
N LEU A 467 7.12 -8.32 -7.95
CA LEU A 467 6.35 -8.09 -6.73
C LEU A 467 4.87 -8.30 -7.03
N LYS A 468 4.26 -9.25 -6.31
CA LYS A 468 2.82 -9.52 -6.35
C LYS A 468 2.17 -8.91 -5.12
N ALA A 469 1.21 -8.01 -5.31
CA ALA A 469 0.43 -7.39 -4.25
C ALA A 469 -1.02 -7.83 -4.35
N HIS A 470 -1.58 -8.30 -3.25
CA HIS A 470 -3.00 -8.61 -3.06
C HIS A 470 -3.56 -7.67 -2.00
N ILE A 471 -4.56 -6.87 -2.35
CA ILE A 471 -5.16 -5.86 -1.48
C ILE A 471 -6.63 -6.23 -1.31
N GLU A 472 -7.09 -6.45 -0.09
CA GLU A 472 -8.47 -6.83 0.22
C GLU A 472 -9.12 -5.82 1.15
N PHE A 473 -10.34 -5.42 0.81
CA PHE A 473 -11.20 -4.56 1.61
C PHE A 473 -12.45 -5.32 2.03
N ALA A 474 -12.97 -5.02 3.23
CA ALA A 474 -14.22 -5.58 3.72
C ALA A 474 -15.22 -4.50 4.19
N GLY A 475 -16.50 -4.86 4.22
CA GLY A 475 -17.57 -4.03 4.77
C GLY A 475 -17.64 -2.64 4.13
N ALA A 476 -17.65 -1.58 4.95
CA ALA A 476 -17.80 -0.20 4.45
C ALA A 476 -16.66 0.24 3.51
N GLN A 477 -15.45 -0.30 3.69
CA GLN A 477 -14.31 -0.02 2.82
C GLN A 477 -14.45 -0.71 1.47
N ALA A 478 -14.92 -1.96 1.45
CA ALA A 478 -15.23 -2.68 0.21
C ALA A 478 -16.30 -1.95 -0.60
N GLU A 479 -17.38 -1.52 0.05
CA GLU A 479 -18.46 -0.74 -0.57
C GLU A 479 -17.94 0.57 -1.18
N GLY A 480 -17.13 1.33 -0.43
CA GLY A 480 -16.53 2.58 -0.91
C GLY A 480 -15.58 2.36 -2.09
N MET A 481 -14.69 1.37 -1.98
CA MET A 481 -13.73 1.05 -3.05
C MET A 481 -14.44 0.54 -4.30
N ARG A 482 -15.52 -0.25 -4.16
CA ARG A 482 -16.33 -0.74 -5.28
C ARG A 482 -16.92 0.42 -6.09
N VAL A 483 -17.47 1.43 -5.42
CA VAL A 483 -17.99 2.65 -6.07
C VAL A 483 -16.87 3.45 -6.71
N GLN A 484 -15.74 3.60 -6.02
CA GLN A 484 -14.60 4.34 -6.54
C GLN A 484 -14.04 3.70 -7.82
N LEU A 485 -13.77 2.40 -7.82
CA LEU A 485 -13.23 1.71 -8.99
C LEU A 485 -14.22 1.71 -10.16
N ALA A 486 -15.53 1.61 -9.89
CA ALA A 486 -16.55 1.70 -10.93
C ALA A 486 -16.61 3.07 -11.62
N SER A 487 -16.11 4.13 -10.96
CA SER A 487 -16.04 5.48 -11.53
C SER A 487 -14.78 5.75 -12.36
N MET A 488 -13.85 4.79 -12.43
CA MET A 488 -12.53 4.94 -13.05
C MET A 488 -12.37 4.03 -14.27
N SER A 489 -11.67 4.51 -15.31
CA SER A 489 -11.21 3.65 -16.40
C SER A 489 -10.07 2.73 -15.93
N ALA A 490 -9.85 1.62 -16.62
CA ALA A 490 -8.73 0.72 -16.33
C ALA A 490 -7.37 1.44 -16.31
N GLN A 491 -7.18 2.45 -17.18
CA GLN A 491 -5.97 3.27 -17.20
C GLN A 491 -5.83 4.16 -15.95
N GLN A 492 -6.93 4.76 -15.48
CA GLN A 492 -6.91 5.55 -14.25
C GLN A 492 -6.62 4.65 -13.03
N ILE A 493 -7.19 3.44 -12.99
CA ILE A 493 -6.92 2.45 -11.94
C ILE A 493 -5.42 2.08 -11.96
N ALA A 494 -4.87 1.72 -13.13
CA ALA A 494 -3.46 1.42 -13.27
C ALA A 494 -2.58 2.58 -12.77
N LYS A 495 -2.84 3.82 -13.21
CA LYS A 495 -2.08 5.01 -12.79
C LYS A 495 -2.14 5.26 -11.28
N ALA A 496 -3.29 5.01 -10.63
CA ALA A 496 -3.43 5.16 -9.18
C ALA A 496 -2.52 4.17 -8.42
N TYR A 497 -2.46 2.92 -8.87
CA TYR A 497 -1.59 1.90 -8.28
C TYR A 497 -0.11 2.10 -8.64
N GLU A 498 0.21 2.62 -9.82
CA GLU A 498 1.58 3.05 -10.18
C GLU A 498 2.07 4.17 -9.27
N ALA A 499 1.25 5.20 -9.04
CA ALA A 499 1.62 6.32 -8.15
C ALA A 499 1.96 5.84 -6.73
N TYR A 500 1.24 4.81 -6.25
CA TYR A 500 1.56 4.17 -4.98
C TYR A 500 2.94 3.49 -5.00
N MET A 501 3.22 2.65 -6.01
CA MET A 501 4.49 1.92 -6.08
C MET A 501 5.68 2.86 -6.29
N GLY A 502 5.50 3.93 -7.08
CA GLY A 502 6.52 4.95 -7.34
C GLY A 502 6.99 5.73 -6.11
N ARG A 503 6.20 5.76 -5.04
CA ARG A 503 6.63 6.33 -3.74
C ARG A 503 7.64 5.46 -2.99
N ARG A 504 7.77 4.17 -3.35
CA ARG A 504 8.69 3.22 -2.70
C ARG A 504 9.88 2.87 -3.59
N TYR A 505 9.67 2.68 -4.89
CA TYR A 505 10.72 2.36 -5.86
C TYR A 505 10.71 3.37 -7.01
N ALA A 506 11.86 3.96 -7.31
CA ALA A 506 11.99 4.91 -8.42
C ALA A 506 11.99 4.23 -9.79
N ASP A 507 12.47 2.98 -9.86
CA ASP A 507 12.64 2.21 -11.10
C ASP A 507 11.81 0.92 -11.04
N PHE A 508 10.58 1.01 -11.58
CA PHE A 508 9.61 -0.08 -11.62
C PHE A 508 8.74 0.03 -12.87
N SER A 509 8.09 -1.08 -13.24
CA SER A 509 7.01 -1.09 -14.23
C SER A 509 5.88 -2.02 -13.81
N MET A 510 4.65 -1.69 -14.19
CA MET A 510 3.51 -2.57 -14.00
C MET A 510 3.54 -3.69 -15.05
N LEU A 511 3.42 -4.95 -14.62
CA LEU A 511 3.50 -6.11 -15.51
C LEU A 511 2.17 -6.43 -16.21
N ALA A 512 1.06 -6.10 -15.57
CA ALA A 512 -0.29 -6.28 -16.09
C ALA A 512 -1.23 -5.28 -15.42
N ALA A 513 -2.33 -4.94 -16.09
CA ALA A 513 -3.38 -4.12 -15.50
C ALA A 513 -3.89 -4.73 -14.18
N PRO A 514 -4.24 -3.90 -13.16
CA PRO A 514 -4.79 -4.40 -11.91
C PRO A 514 -6.03 -5.28 -12.13
N GLN A 515 -6.09 -6.42 -11.45
CA GLN A 515 -7.22 -7.34 -11.51
C GLN A 515 -8.10 -7.12 -10.29
N VAL A 516 -9.39 -6.87 -10.52
CA VAL A 516 -10.37 -6.62 -9.46
C VAL A 516 -11.25 -7.86 -9.30
N SER A 517 -11.33 -8.37 -8.08
CA SER A 517 -12.21 -9.49 -7.70
C SER A 517 -13.24 -8.99 -6.69
N ASP A 518 -14.53 -9.17 -6.97
CA ASP A 518 -15.63 -8.65 -6.15
C ASP A 518 -16.49 -9.78 -5.61
N ASP A 519 -16.21 -10.24 -4.38
CA ASP A 519 -17.09 -11.14 -3.65
C ASP A 519 -18.22 -10.33 -3.01
N ARG A 520 -19.25 -10.12 -3.81
CA ARG A 520 -20.46 -9.39 -3.40
C ARG A 520 -21.25 -10.11 -2.31
N VAL A 521 -21.14 -11.43 -2.17
CA VAL A 521 -21.91 -12.20 -1.18
C VAL A 521 -21.35 -11.92 0.22
N ASN A 522 -20.03 -11.96 0.37
CA ASN A 522 -19.36 -11.70 1.65
C ASN A 522 -18.93 -10.24 1.84
N ASN A 523 -19.30 -9.36 0.91
CA ASN A 523 -18.94 -7.94 0.87
C ASN A 523 -17.41 -7.72 1.00
N ARG A 524 -16.65 -8.44 0.17
CA ARG A 524 -15.21 -8.29 0.04
C ARG A 524 -14.84 -7.87 -1.38
N LEU A 525 -13.85 -6.99 -1.48
CA LEU A 525 -13.32 -6.53 -2.75
C LEU A 525 -11.80 -6.65 -2.70
N ALA A 526 -11.23 -7.37 -3.66
CA ALA A 526 -9.80 -7.53 -3.77
C ALA A 526 -9.25 -6.91 -5.07
N VAL A 527 -8.02 -6.41 -4.99
CA VAL A 527 -7.25 -5.93 -6.14
C VAL A 527 -5.88 -6.57 -6.14
N ASP A 528 -5.59 -7.34 -7.18
CA ASP A 528 -4.31 -7.96 -7.44
C ASP A 528 -3.49 -7.13 -8.42
N VAL A 529 -2.25 -6.80 -8.05
CA VAL A 529 -1.35 -5.98 -8.85
C VAL A 529 0.03 -6.61 -8.92
N ARG A 530 0.66 -6.56 -10.10
CA ARG A 530 1.99 -7.13 -10.33
C ARG A 530 2.94 -6.10 -10.90
N TYR A 531 4.12 -6.01 -10.32
CA TYR A 531 5.15 -5.06 -10.70
C TYR A 531 6.47 -5.77 -10.98
N ARG A 532 7.23 -5.27 -11.94
CA ARG A 532 8.66 -5.52 -12.07
C ARG A 532 9.40 -4.40 -11.36
N ILE A 533 10.24 -4.75 -10.39
CA ILE A 533 11.10 -3.79 -9.70
C ILE A 533 12.54 -4.05 -10.16
N ASN A 534 13.15 -3.11 -10.87
CA ASN A 534 14.48 -3.30 -11.45
C ASN A 534 15.58 -3.24 -10.37
N LYS A 535 15.40 -2.38 -9.36
CA LYS A 535 16.33 -2.22 -8.22
C LYS A 535 15.60 -2.48 -6.91
N PHE A 536 15.30 -3.75 -6.66
CA PHE A 536 14.60 -4.14 -5.43
C PHE A 536 15.52 -4.14 -4.21
N PHE A 537 16.76 -4.60 -4.39
CA PHE A 537 17.79 -4.51 -3.37
C PHE A 537 18.69 -3.31 -3.61
N GLU A 538 19.01 -2.60 -2.53
CA GLU A 538 20.09 -1.62 -2.50
C GLU A 538 21.28 -2.23 -1.76
N LYS A 539 22.49 -2.04 -2.27
CA LYS A 539 23.70 -2.59 -1.65
C LYS A 539 24.43 -1.51 -0.87
N ASP A 540 24.81 -1.83 0.37
CA ASP A 540 25.63 -0.98 1.24
C ASP A 540 26.78 -1.79 1.88
N GLU A 541 27.45 -1.21 2.87
CA GLU A 541 28.56 -1.85 3.60
C GLU A 541 28.11 -3.07 4.43
N GLN A 542 26.84 -3.13 4.84
CA GLN A 542 26.28 -4.19 5.70
C GLN A 542 25.70 -5.37 4.89
N GLY A 543 25.44 -5.17 3.61
CA GLY A 543 24.99 -6.21 2.69
C GLY A 543 23.97 -5.68 1.69
N TRP A 544 22.83 -6.37 1.59
CA TRP A 544 21.73 -6.00 0.70
C TRP A 544 20.48 -5.64 1.51
N LEU A 545 19.97 -4.45 1.24
CA LEU A 545 18.81 -3.85 1.87
C LEU A 545 17.57 -4.05 1.00
N MET A 546 16.48 -4.52 1.59
CA MET A 546 15.15 -4.45 0.97
C MET A 546 14.24 -3.56 1.82
N ARG A 547 13.45 -2.69 1.20
CA ARG A 547 12.54 -1.76 1.90
C ARG A 547 11.14 -2.33 1.99
N TYR A 548 10.39 -2.04 3.05
CA TYR A 548 8.94 -2.25 3.14
C TYR A 548 8.20 -0.97 3.51
N LYS A 549 6.92 -0.89 3.15
CA LYS A 549 6.05 0.25 3.48
C LYS A 549 4.59 -0.18 3.59
N ALA A 550 4.07 -0.21 4.82
CA ALA A 550 2.69 -0.53 5.16
C ALA A 550 1.76 0.67 4.90
N SER A 551 1.59 1.05 3.63
CA SER A 551 0.88 2.28 3.30
C SER A 551 -0.62 2.24 3.54
N ASN A 552 -1.23 1.06 3.68
CA ASN A 552 -2.63 0.97 4.06
C ASN A 552 -2.87 1.42 5.52
N MET A 553 -1.81 1.72 6.28
CA MET A 553 -1.86 2.15 7.67
C MET A 553 -1.47 3.61 7.90
N VAL A 554 -1.09 4.36 6.86
CA VAL A 554 -0.75 5.79 7.02
C VAL A 554 -2.00 6.66 6.99
N GLU A 555 -1.92 7.87 7.55
CA GLU A 555 -2.98 8.89 7.50
C GLU A 555 -4.33 8.50 8.13
N GLN A 556 -4.32 7.56 9.07
CA GLN A 556 -5.54 7.11 9.77
C GLN A 556 -6.13 8.18 10.69
N PHE A 557 -5.33 9.18 11.07
CA PHE A 557 -5.71 10.28 11.95
C PHE A 557 -4.77 11.48 11.77
N TYR A 558 -5.23 12.66 12.18
CA TYR A 558 -4.41 13.86 12.26
C TYR A 558 -3.48 13.78 13.47
N VAL A 559 -2.22 14.18 13.30
CA VAL A 559 -1.25 14.32 14.40
C VAL A 559 -0.98 15.81 14.59
N PRO A 560 -1.35 16.42 15.73
CA PRO A 560 -1.13 17.84 15.96
C PRO A 560 0.36 18.16 16.14
N ASP A 561 0.79 19.32 15.62
CA ASP A 561 2.16 19.82 15.81
C ASP A 561 2.47 20.12 17.29
N VAL A 562 1.46 20.59 18.02
CA VAL A 562 1.51 20.92 19.44
C VAL A 562 0.54 20.02 20.20
N ALA A 563 1.07 19.27 21.17
CA ALA A 563 0.28 18.35 21.99
C ALA A 563 -0.60 19.06 23.04
N LYS A 564 -0.36 20.34 23.33
CA LYS A 564 -1.18 21.11 24.28
C LYS A 564 -2.54 21.41 23.65
N ARG A 565 -3.58 20.79 24.21
CA ARG A 565 -4.98 20.96 23.79
C ARG A 565 -5.90 21.01 25.00
N GLU A 566 -7.01 21.70 24.87
CA GLU A 566 -8.12 21.76 25.83
C GLU A 566 -9.27 20.85 25.39
N LEU A 567 -9.39 20.58 24.08
CA LEU A 567 -10.46 19.75 23.52
C LEU A 567 -9.91 18.43 22.97
N PRO A 568 -10.70 17.34 23.04
CA PRO A 568 -10.31 16.07 22.49
C PRO A 568 -10.05 16.17 20.98
N LEU A 569 -9.20 15.28 20.49
CA LEU A 569 -8.89 15.14 19.07
C LEU A 569 -9.70 13.98 18.48
N SER A 570 -10.33 14.18 17.33
CA SER A 570 -11.11 13.15 16.63
C SER A 570 -10.24 12.14 15.89
N VAL A 571 -10.62 10.87 15.95
CA VAL A 571 -10.06 9.74 15.19
C VAL A 571 -11.17 9.20 14.26
N PRO A 572 -11.30 9.75 13.04
CA PRO A 572 -12.48 9.54 12.20
C PRO A 572 -12.56 8.15 11.54
N THR A 573 -11.48 7.38 11.57
CA THR A 573 -11.37 6.04 10.98
C THR A 573 -11.88 4.93 11.92
N TYR A 574 -12.23 5.26 13.17
CA TYR A 574 -12.75 4.28 14.10
C TYR A 574 -14.14 3.74 13.68
N PRO A 575 -14.38 2.43 13.81
CA PRO A 575 -13.39 1.36 14.05
C PRO A 575 -12.68 0.96 12.74
N ALA A 576 -11.40 0.58 12.84
CA ALA A 576 -10.64 0.06 11.71
C ALA A 576 -9.57 -0.95 12.15
N VAL A 577 -9.35 -1.97 11.32
CA VAL A 577 -8.23 -2.91 11.45
C VAL A 577 -7.48 -2.96 10.13
N HIS A 578 -6.18 -2.71 10.18
CA HIS A 578 -5.32 -2.78 9.00
C HIS A 578 -4.28 -3.87 9.21
N ASN A 579 -4.07 -4.70 8.20
CA ASN A 579 -3.05 -5.74 8.18
C ASN A 579 -2.11 -5.52 7.00
N TYR A 580 -0.81 -5.69 7.22
CA TYR A 580 0.21 -5.65 6.18
C TYR A 580 1.16 -6.83 6.33
N ASP A 581 1.23 -7.68 5.32
CA ASP A 581 2.08 -8.86 5.26
C ASP A 581 3.00 -8.77 4.05
N PHE A 582 4.29 -8.51 4.28
CA PHE A 582 5.31 -8.50 3.24
C PHE A 582 6.22 -9.71 3.40
N THR A 583 6.32 -10.53 2.36
CA THR A 583 7.13 -11.77 2.34
C THR A 583 8.09 -11.76 1.16
N VAL A 584 9.36 -12.01 1.44
CA VAL A 584 10.41 -12.16 0.44
C VAL A 584 11.08 -13.52 0.61
N THR A 585 11.02 -14.33 -0.45
CA THR A 585 11.69 -15.63 -0.52
C THR A 585 13.00 -15.49 -1.30
N LEU A 586 14.12 -15.75 -0.65
CA LEU A 586 15.47 -15.64 -1.19
C LEU A 586 15.93 -16.93 -1.91
N PRO A 587 16.96 -16.85 -2.76
CA PRO A 587 17.55 -18.00 -3.43
C PRO A 587 18.06 -19.08 -2.46
N GLU A 588 18.28 -20.31 -2.96
CA GLU A 588 18.74 -21.45 -2.15
C GLU A 588 20.07 -21.24 -1.42
N GLN A 589 20.92 -20.37 -1.96
CA GLN A 589 22.19 -20.00 -1.35
C GLN A 589 22.05 -19.17 -0.06
N PHE A 590 20.85 -18.74 0.33
CA PHE A 590 20.63 -18.04 1.59
C PHE A 590 20.09 -19.00 2.64
N ASP A 591 20.61 -18.91 3.86
CA ASP A 591 20.09 -19.68 4.98
C ASP A 591 20.45 -18.97 6.28
N ALA A 592 19.51 -18.16 6.77
CA ALA A 592 19.71 -17.39 7.99
C ALA A 592 18.51 -17.46 8.90
N HIS A 593 18.81 -17.55 10.18
CA HIS A 593 17.84 -17.47 11.25
C HIS A 593 18.21 -16.28 12.11
N TYR A 594 17.47 -15.19 11.97
CA TYR A 594 17.52 -14.08 12.90
C TYR A 594 16.40 -14.25 13.91
N ASN A 595 16.67 -13.87 15.16
CA ASN A 595 15.61 -13.78 16.16
C ASN A 595 14.55 -12.80 15.66
N PRO A 596 13.26 -13.18 15.64
CA PRO A 596 12.22 -12.27 15.19
C PRO A 596 12.19 -11.05 16.11
N SER A 597 12.27 -9.86 15.52
CA SER A 597 12.04 -8.62 16.25
C SER A 597 10.54 -8.44 16.38
N GLN A 598 10.06 -8.25 17.61
CA GLN A 598 8.69 -7.91 17.89
C GLN A 598 8.65 -6.57 18.61
N SER A 599 7.75 -5.70 18.18
CA SER A 599 7.52 -4.44 18.87
C SER A 599 6.06 -4.06 18.79
N ALA A 600 5.63 -3.29 19.79
CA ALA A 600 4.29 -2.76 19.84
C ALA A 600 4.33 -1.27 20.19
N VAL A 601 3.44 -0.50 19.58
CA VAL A 601 3.16 0.87 19.96
C VAL A 601 1.69 0.92 20.35
N ASN A 602 1.42 1.27 21.60
CA ASN A 602 0.07 1.25 22.13
C ASN A 602 -0.26 2.56 22.85
N ASN A 603 -1.47 3.05 22.63
CA ASN A 603 -2.11 4.06 23.45
C ASN A 603 -3.62 3.81 23.49
N GLY A 604 -4.39 4.68 24.16
CA GLY A 604 -5.84 4.53 24.25
C GLY A 604 -6.57 4.60 22.89
N ALA A 605 -5.97 5.21 21.86
CA ALA A 605 -6.60 5.41 20.56
C ALA A 605 -6.26 4.34 19.52
N PHE A 606 -5.08 3.73 19.58
CA PHE A 606 -4.66 2.69 18.64
C PHE A 606 -3.62 1.74 19.23
N THR A 607 -3.51 0.56 18.62
CA THR A 607 -2.43 -0.40 18.88
C THR A 607 -1.81 -0.85 17.55
N LEU A 608 -0.51 -0.61 17.38
CA LEU A 608 0.30 -1.17 16.29
C LEU A 608 1.15 -2.32 16.85
N ASN A 609 1.08 -3.49 16.21
CA ASN A 609 2.02 -4.58 16.44
C ASN A 609 2.85 -4.80 15.17
N GLU A 610 4.16 -4.97 15.34
CA GLU A 610 5.13 -5.24 14.28
C GLU A 610 5.92 -6.50 14.61
N VAL A 611 5.99 -7.41 13.65
CA VAL A 611 6.83 -8.61 13.70
C VAL A 611 7.70 -8.64 12.46
N LEU A 612 9.01 -8.55 12.65
CA LEU A 612 10.01 -8.71 11.59
C LEU A 612 10.74 -10.03 11.83
N SER A 613 10.81 -10.88 10.82
CA SER A 613 11.48 -12.17 10.94
C SER A 613 12.30 -12.50 9.70
N PHE A 614 13.33 -13.33 9.93
CA PHE A 614 14.12 -13.93 8.87
C PHE A 614 14.41 -15.36 9.29
N SER A 615 13.84 -16.33 8.58
CA SER A 615 13.99 -17.74 8.90
C SER A 615 14.27 -18.55 7.64
N GLY A 616 15.42 -19.23 7.61
CA GLY A 616 15.95 -19.90 6.44
C GLY A 616 16.12 -18.93 5.28
N ARG A 617 15.20 -19.02 4.31
CA ARG A 617 15.18 -18.21 3.08
C ARG A 617 14.11 -17.12 3.07
N VAL A 618 13.31 -17.02 4.12
CA VAL A 618 12.11 -16.19 4.13
C VAL A 618 12.32 -15.00 5.05
N ALA A 619 12.32 -13.79 4.47
CA ALA A 619 12.26 -12.53 5.19
C ALA A 619 10.81 -12.04 5.21
N GLN A 620 10.30 -11.64 6.37
CA GLN A 620 8.94 -11.17 6.56
C GLN A 620 8.86 -9.89 7.39
N ALA A 621 7.96 -9.00 7.01
CA ALA A 621 7.46 -7.91 7.83
C ALA A 621 5.93 -8.03 7.94
N ARG A 622 5.44 -8.20 9.17
CA ARG A 622 4.00 -8.30 9.48
C ARG A 622 3.61 -7.19 10.44
N LEU A 623 2.66 -6.36 10.02
CA LEU A 623 2.14 -5.26 10.83
C LEU A 623 0.63 -5.39 10.98
N ARG A 624 0.13 -5.08 12.17
CA ARG A 624 -1.31 -4.99 12.45
C ARG A 624 -1.61 -3.73 13.25
N LEU A 625 -2.44 -2.86 12.69
CA LEU A 625 -2.92 -1.63 13.33
C LEU A 625 -4.40 -1.78 13.66
N ASN A 626 -4.75 -1.66 14.93
CA ASN A 626 -6.15 -1.56 15.38
C ASN A 626 -6.42 -0.11 15.84
N ILE A 627 -7.48 0.50 15.34
CA ILE A 627 -8.01 1.78 15.82
C ILE A 627 -9.06 1.49 16.89
N ASN A 628 -8.76 1.88 18.14
CA ASN A 628 -9.46 1.43 19.34
C ASN A 628 -10.47 2.45 19.89
N ALA A 629 -10.33 3.73 19.54
CA ALA A 629 -11.22 4.79 19.99
C ALA A 629 -11.48 5.81 18.87
N ASP A 630 -12.63 6.49 18.94
CA ASP A 630 -13.03 7.55 18.00
C ASP A 630 -12.42 8.94 18.33
N ARG A 631 -11.65 9.02 19.42
CA ARG A 631 -11.03 10.26 19.90
C ARG A 631 -9.87 10.02 20.87
N VAL A 632 -9.05 11.04 21.05
CA VAL A 632 -7.98 11.15 22.07
C VAL A 632 -8.35 12.25 23.05
N ALA A 633 -8.31 11.97 24.35
CA ALA A 633 -8.61 12.98 25.37
C ALA A 633 -7.44 13.98 25.54
N PRO A 634 -7.70 15.23 25.98
CA PRO A 634 -6.66 16.24 26.16
C PRO A 634 -5.46 15.79 27.01
N GLN A 635 -5.72 15.07 28.11
CA GLN A 635 -4.68 14.57 29.01
C GLN A 635 -3.77 13.49 28.38
N ASP A 636 -4.25 12.78 27.35
CA ASP A 636 -3.52 11.71 26.68
C ASP A 636 -2.76 12.19 25.44
N MET A 637 -2.86 13.49 25.10
CA MET A 637 -2.38 14.02 23.82
C MET A 637 -0.86 13.91 23.65
N VAL A 638 -0.09 14.12 24.72
CA VAL A 638 1.37 13.98 24.70
C VAL A 638 1.75 12.53 24.37
N ALA A 639 1.16 11.57 25.08
CA ALA A 639 1.39 10.15 24.83
C ALA A 639 0.92 9.73 23.43
N PHE A 640 -0.17 10.32 22.94
CA PHE A 640 -0.67 10.07 21.59
C PHE A 640 0.29 10.56 20.50
N VAL A 641 0.78 11.80 20.58
CA VAL A 641 1.70 12.37 19.59
C VAL A 641 3.01 11.56 19.56
N ASP A 642 3.55 11.20 20.72
CA ASP A 642 4.76 10.37 20.81
C ASP A 642 4.53 8.97 20.22
N ALA A 643 3.39 8.34 20.52
CA ALA A 643 3.02 7.07 19.93
C ALA A 643 2.81 7.17 18.41
N ALA A 644 2.17 8.23 17.91
CA ALA A 644 1.92 8.43 16.49
C ALA A 644 3.22 8.62 15.69
N ARG A 645 4.20 9.34 16.25
CA ARG A 645 5.56 9.44 15.68
C ARG A 645 6.24 8.08 15.60
N LYS A 646 6.26 7.34 16.73
CA LYS A 646 6.81 5.97 16.79
C LYS A 646 6.10 5.01 15.84
N MET A 647 4.79 5.17 15.64
CA MET A 647 4.03 4.41 14.64
C MET A 647 4.53 4.74 13.24
N GLY A 648 4.66 6.03 12.88
CA GLY A 648 5.18 6.47 11.58
C GLY A 648 6.54 5.87 11.23
N ASP A 649 7.45 5.81 12.21
CA ASP A 649 8.78 5.21 12.05
C ASP A 649 8.74 3.69 11.79
N LYS A 650 7.65 3.01 12.15
CA LYS A 650 7.46 1.56 11.97
C LYS A 650 6.72 1.19 10.69
N LEU A 651 5.86 2.08 10.19
CA LEU A 651 5.09 1.81 8.97
C LEU A 651 5.96 1.70 7.72
N GLN A 652 7.24 2.05 7.80
CA GLN A 652 8.22 1.83 6.76
C GLN A 652 9.55 1.43 7.40
N GLY A 653 10.29 0.55 6.73
CA GLY A 653 11.54 0.07 7.28
C GLY A 653 12.33 -0.69 6.24
N SER A 654 13.39 -1.35 6.68
CA SER A 654 14.21 -2.17 5.82
C SER A 654 14.64 -3.46 6.51
N LEU A 655 14.77 -4.52 5.71
CA LEU A 655 15.29 -5.82 6.13
C LEU A 655 16.63 -6.04 5.42
N TYR A 656 17.60 -6.59 6.16
CA TYR A 656 18.96 -6.80 5.67
C TYR A 656 19.24 -8.27 5.37
N VAL A 657 19.76 -8.53 4.18
CA VAL A 657 20.46 -9.76 3.84
C VAL A 657 21.96 -9.50 4.03
N ARG A 658 22.53 -10.00 5.13
CA ARG A 658 23.93 -9.76 5.47
C ARG A 658 24.84 -10.63 4.62
N SER A 659 26.03 -10.15 4.26
CA SER A 659 26.94 -10.92 3.41
C SER A 659 27.38 -12.27 4.02
N ASN A 660 27.35 -12.40 5.35
CA ASN A 660 27.66 -13.65 6.06
C ASN A 660 26.49 -14.66 6.09
N THR A 661 25.32 -14.30 5.57
CA THR A 661 24.14 -15.19 5.47
C THR A 661 24.00 -15.90 4.12
N ILE A 662 24.94 -15.63 3.21
CA ILE A 662 25.13 -16.38 1.98
C ILE A 662 25.90 -17.65 2.36
N LYS A 663 25.28 -18.82 2.18
CA LYS A 663 26.01 -20.10 2.16
C LYS A 663 27.17 -19.92 1.20
N ALA A 664 28.40 -20.12 1.68
CA ALA A 664 29.59 -20.07 0.84
C ALA A 664 29.28 -20.87 -0.43
N ALA A 665 29.35 -20.22 -1.59
CA ALA A 665 29.16 -20.91 -2.86
C ALA A 665 30.07 -22.14 -2.84
N ALA A 666 29.52 -23.32 -3.15
CA ALA A 666 30.32 -24.53 -3.24
C ALA A 666 31.51 -24.22 -4.16
N ALA A 667 32.72 -24.48 -3.69
CA ALA A 667 33.90 -24.32 -4.52
C ALA A 667 33.66 -25.09 -5.83
N PRO A 668 33.98 -24.53 -7.01
CA PRO A 668 33.81 -25.22 -8.28
C PRO A 668 34.42 -26.60 -8.16
N ASN A 669 33.71 -27.64 -8.59
CA ASN A 669 34.25 -28.99 -8.49
C ASN A 669 35.50 -29.11 -9.38
N PHE A 670 36.35 -30.12 -9.15
CA PHE A 670 37.64 -30.24 -9.84
C PHE A 670 37.52 -30.19 -11.37
N LYS A 671 36.46 -30.78 -11.95
CA LYS A 671 36.19 -30.76 -13.39
C LYS A 671 35.90 -29.34 -13.90
N GLU A 672 35.10 -28.55 -13.18
CA GLU A 672 34.83 -27.14 -13.50
C GLU A 672 36.07 -26.27 -13.36
N GLN A 673 36.91 -26.52 -12.35
CA GLN A 673 38.20 -25.83 -12.18
C GLN A 673 39.13 -26.10 -13.36
N VAL A 674 39.24 -27.36 -13.80
CA VAL A 674 40.04 -27.76 -14.97
C VAL A 674 39.52 -27.09 -16.24
N GLN A 675 38.20 -27.15 -16.47
CA GLN A 675 37.59 -26.55 -17.66
C GLN A 675 37.82 -25.03 -17.71
N THR A 676 37.63 -24.34 -16.59
CA THR A 676 37.86 -22.89 -16.48
C THR A 676 39.31 -22.53 -16.79
N ARG A 677 40.27 -23.34 -16.31
CA ARG A 677 41.70 -23.16 -16.60
C ARG A 677 42.00 -23.33 -18.08
N ILE A 678 41.44 -24.36 -18.72
CA ILE A 678 41.60 -24.62 -20.16
C ILE A 678 41.01 -23.47 -20.99
N ASP A 679 39.80 -23.01 -20.65
CA ASP A 679 39.16 -21.90 -21.35
C ASP A 679 39.96 -20.59 -21.20
N ALA A 680 40.53 -20.35 -20.01
CA ALA A 680 41.44 -19.23 -19.78
C ALA A 680 42.72 -19.33 -20.62
N THR A 681 43.34 -20.53 -20.70
CA THR A 681 44.52 -20.77 -21.55
C THR A 681 44.19 -20.55 -23.03
N LEU A 682 43.04 -21.04 -23.52
CA LEU A 682 42.61 -20.82 -24.91
C LEU A 682 42.39 -19.35 -25.20
N LYS A 683 41.75 -18.61 -24.28
CA LYS A 683 41.55 -17.16 -24.43
C LYS A 683 42.86 -16.39 -24.44
N ALA A 684 43.79 -16.73 -23.53
CA ALA A 684 45.10 -16.10 -23.44
C ALA A 684 45.94 -16.38 -24.69
N THR A 685 46.06 -17.63 -25.11
CA THR A 685 46.82 -18.03 -26.31
C THR A 685 46.20 -17.47 -27.59
N ASN A 686 44.88 -17.42 -27.73
CA ASN A 686 44.23 -16.75 -28.87
C ASN A 686 44.57 -15.26 -28.95
N ARG A 687 44.66 -14.57 -27.81
CA ARG A 687 45.05 -13.16 -27.77
C ARG A 687 46.51 -12.98 -28.16
N VAL A 688 47.41 -13.81 -27.63
CA VAL A 688 48.85 -13.77 -27.92
C VAL A 688 49.12 -14.08 -29.40
N LEU A 689 48.44 -15.08 -29.96
CA LEU A 689 48.60 -15.49 -31.37
C LEU A 689 47.92 -14.54 -32.38
N ALA A 690 47.13 -13.57 -31.92
CA ALA A 690 46.57 -12.52 -32.77
C ALA A 690 47.56 -11.36 -33.00
N ASP A 691 48.66 -11.29 -32.24
CA ASP A 691 49.72 -10.32 -32.43
C ASP A 691 50.63 -10.72 -33.59
N ALA A 692 50.61 -9.94 -34.68
CA ALA A 692 51.37 -10.21 -35.89
C ALA A 692 52.90 -10.05 -35.72
N ALA A 693 53.37 -9.49 -34.60
CA ALA A 693 54.79 -9.32 -34.32
C ALA A 693 55.44 -10.53 -33.61
N LEU A 694 54.65 -11.51 -33.15
CA LEU A 694 55.15 -12.67 -32.41
C LEU A 694 55.82 -13.68 -33.35
N THR A 695 57.14 -13.87 -33.22
CA THR A 695 57.92 -14.82 -34.04
C THR A 695 58.92 -15.61 -33.18
N GLY A 696 59.48 -16.69 -33.74
CA GLY A 696 60.51 -17.47 -33.06
C GLY A 696 59.97 -18.28 -31.86
N GLN A 697 60.72 -18.29 -30.75
CA GLN A 697 60.46 -19.16 -29.61
C GLN A 697 59.14 -18.86 -28.87
N ASP A 698 58.82 -17.58 -28.70
CA ASP A 698 57.59 -17.15 -28.01
C ASP A 698 56.33 -17.50 -28.82
N ALA A 699 56.40 -17.39 -30.15
CA ALA A 699 55.34 -17.84 -31.04
C ALA A 699 55.15 -19.36 -30.95
N GLY A 700 56.25 -20.13 -31.00
CA GLY A 700 56.24 -21.58 -30.84
C GLY A 700 55.52 -22.04 -29.56
N GLY A 701 55.90 -21.47 -28.42
CA GLY A 701 55.30 -21.80 -27.12
C GLY A 701 53.80 -21.51 -27.06
N ALA A 702 53.34 -20.37 -27.59
CA ALA A 702 51.93 -20.02 -27.60
C ALA A 702 51.08 -20.95 -28.49
N TRP A 703 51.59 -21.35 -29.66
CA TRP A 703 50.95 -22.38 -30.50
C TRP A 703 50.87 -23.73 -29.77
N CYS A 704 51.91 -24.09 -29.03
CA CYS A 704 51.96 -25.36 -28.31
C CYS A 704 51.01 -25.44 -27.11
N GLU A 705 50.93 -24.39 -26.29
CA GLU A 705 49.98 -24.33 -25.18
C GLU A 705 48.53 -24.39 -25.68
N ARG A 706 48.23 -23.75 -26.81
CA ARG A 706 46.91 -23.86 -27.43
C ARG A 706 46.65 -25.26 -28.00
N ALA A 707 47.66 -25.87 -28.61
CA ALA A 707 47.56 -27.24 -29.14
C ALA A 707 47.23 -28.25 -28.04
N ARG A 708 47.92 -28.19 -26.89
CA ARG A 708 47.64 -29.04 -25.72
C ARG A 708 46.23 -28.82 -25.16
N ALA A 709 45.83 -27.56 -24.97
CA ALA A 709 44.49 -27.22 -24.47
C ALA A 709 43.39 -27.77 -25.39
N ARG A 710 43.54 -27.64 -26.71
CA ARG A 710 42.62 -28.21 -27.71
C ARG A 710 42.62 -29.74 -27.68
N ALA A 711 43.79 -30.37 -27.55
CA ALA A 711 43.89 -31.82 -27.44
C ALA A 711 43.18 -32.36 -26.18
N TRP A 712 43.30 -31.68 -25.04
CA TRP A 712 42.60 -32.04 -23.80
C TRP A 712 41.07 -31.99 -23.94
N LEU A 713 40.55 -31.06 -24.75
CA LEU A 713 39.13 -30.98 -25.11
C LEU A 713 38.69 -31.98 -26.20
N GLY A 714 39.60 -32.82 -26.71
CA GLY A 714 39.34 -33.76 -27.79
C GLY A 714 39.29 -33.14 -29.20
N GLN A 715 39.71 -31.88 -29.35
CA GLN A 715 39.73 -31.15 -30.62
C GLN A 715 41.00 -31.48 -31.43
N TYR A 716 41.21 -32.76 -31.72
CA TYR A 716 42.50 -33.26 -32.22
C TYR A 716 42.91 -32.67 -33.57
N ALA A 717 41.98 -32.47 -34.49
CA ALA A 717 42.30 -31.92 -35.81
C ALA A 717 42.90 -30.50 -35.73
N ASP A 718 42.36 -29.65 -34.86
CA ASP A 718 42.87 -28.28 -34.69
C ASP A 718 44.10 -28.24 -33.77
N ALA A 719 44.16 -29.14 -32.78
CA ALA A 719 45.37 -29.32 -31.97
C ALA A 719 46.58 -29.72 -32.84
N LEU A 720 46.41 -30.65 -33.78
CA LEU A 720 47.48 -31.09 -34.69
C LEU A 720 47.95 -29.96 -35.60
N LYS A 721 47.03 -29.12 -36.11
CA LYS A 721 47.41 -27.93 -36.91
C LYS A 721 48.22 -26.94 -36.08
N ASP A 722 47.81 -26.67 -34.85
CA ASP A 722 48.53 -25.77 -33.96
C ASP A 722 49.91 -26.31 -33.60
N ALA A 723 50.02 -27.60 -33.29
CA ALA A 723 51.31 -28.24 -32.98
C ALA A 723 52.26 -28.26 -34.19
N ALA A 724 51.73 -28.46 -35.41
CA ALA A 724 52.52 -28.34 -36.63
C ALA A 724 53.05 -26.90 -36.83
N LYS A 725 52.21 -25.90 -36.55
CA LYS A 725 52.63 -24.48 -36.59
C LYS A 725 53.70 -24.18 -35.55
N ALA A 726 53.60 -24.73 -34.34
CA ALA A 726 54.62 -24.55 -33.31
C ALA A 726 56.00 -25.01 -33.82
N VAL A 727 56.09 -26.23 -34.36
CA VAL A 727 57.35 -26.77 -34.92
C VAL A 727 57.83 -25.97 -36.13
N GLN A 728 56.93 -25.38 -36.92
CA GLN A 728 57.31 -24.48 -38.03
C GLN A 728 57.93 -23.16 -37.54
N GLN A 729 57.56 -22.65 -36.36
CA GLN A 729 58.16 -21.45 -35.78
C GLN A 729 59.60 -21.71 -35.32
N ASN A 730 59.80 -22.83 -34.62
CA ASN A 730 61.13 -23.38 -34.37
C ASN A 730 61.05 -24.89 -34.12
N ASP A 731 62.08 -25.60 -34.56
CA ASP A 731 62.25 -27.04 -34.32
C ASP A 731 62.96 -27.28 -32.98
N SER A 732 62.42 -26.71 -31.91
CA SER A 732 62.97 -26.85 -30.56
C SER A 732 62.54 -28.17 -29.90
N GLN A 733 63.29 -28.56 -28.87
CA GLN A 733 62.93 -29.66 -27.97
C GLN A 733 61.47 -29.53 -27.49
N GLU A 734 61.06 -28.36 -27.00
CA GLU A 734 59.75 -28.12 -26.40
C GLU A 734 58.59 -28.27 -27.41
N ASN A 735 58.75 -27.74 -28.63
CA ASN A 735 57.71 -27.83 -29.66
C ASN A 735 57.57 -29.27 -30.21
N LEU A 736 58.68 -30.00 -30.32
CA LEU A 736 58.65 -31.41 -30.69
C LEU A 736 57.99 -32.27 -29.62
N LEU A 737 58.27 -32.04 -28.33
CA LEU A 737 57.57 -32.71 -27.23
C LEU A 737 56.06 -32.45 -27.31
N CYS A 738 55.66 -31.18 -27.40
CA CYS A 738 54.26 -30.78 -27.54
C CYS A 738 53.56 -31.45 -28.74
N ARG A 739 54.19 -31.46 -29.93
CA ARG A 739 53.61 -32.15 -31.10
C ARG A 739 53.55 -33.66 -30.90
N GLY A 740 54.57 -34.25 -30.27
CA GLY A 740 54.58 -35.65 -29.88
C GLY A 740 53.42 -36.02 -28.95
N GLU A 741 53.08 -35.16 -27.99
CA GLU A 741 51.95 -35.33 -27.07
C GLU A 741 50.59 -35.23 -27.77
N VAL A 742 50.43 -34.24 -28.66
CA VAL A 742 49.19 -34.08 -29.42
C VAL A 742 49.00 -35.22 -30.41
N ASN A 743 50.08 -35.66 -31.07
CA ASN A 743 50.07 -36.86 -31.91
C ASN A 743 49.68 -38.10 -31.11
N PHE A 744 50.19 -38.26 -29.89
CA PHE A 744 49.80 -39.36 -29.01
C PHE A 744 48.30 -39.33 -28.68
N ALA A 745 47.78 -38.18 -28.25
CA ALA A 745 46.37 -38.00 -27.89
C ALA A 745 45.43 -38.23 -29.08
N ALA A 746 45.86 -37.88 -30.30
CA ALA A 746 45.13 -38.12 -31.54
C ALA A 746 45.19 -39.57 -32.03
N GLY A 747 46.02 -40.44 -31.41
CA GLY A 747 46.24 -41.82 -31.84
C GLY A 747 47.31 -42.00 -32.94
N ASN A 748 48.04 -40.94 -33.29
CA ASN A 748 49.13 -40.95 -34.27
C ASN A 748 50.44 -41.43 -33.62
N PHE A 749 50.47 -42.68 -33.15
CA PHE A 749 51.57 -43.20 -32.32
C PHE A 749 52.93 -43.23 -33.03
N LYS A 750 52.95 -43.45 -34.35
CA LYS A 750 54.18 -43.44 -35.16
C LYS A 750 54.83 -42.05 -35.16
N ASP A 751 54.04 -41.01 -35.44
CA ASP A 751 54.53 -39.64 -35.49
C ASP A 751 54.88 -39.13 -34.09
N SER A 752 54.11 -39.56 -33.08
CA SER A 752 54.40 -39.30 -31.67
C SER A 752 55.77 -39.86 -31.25
N SER A 753 56.05 -41.13 -31.56
CA SER A 753 57.34 -41.76 -31.25
C SER A 753 58.50 -41.07 -31.97
N ALA A 754 58.32 -40.69 -33.23
CA ALA A 754 59.31 -39.95 -34.01
C ALA A 754 59.62 -38.56 -33.44
N ASP A 755 58.58 -37.82 -33.02
CA ASP A 755 58.72 -36.50 -32.39
C ASP A 755 59.47 -36.58 -31.06
N PHE A 756 59.14 -37.55 -30.20
CA PHE A 756 59.88 -37.77 -28.95
C PHE A 756 61.33 -38.20 -29.21
N ALA A 757 61.58 -39.09 -30.18
CA ALA A 757 62.94 -39.50 -30.53
C ALA A 757 63.80 -38.31 -30.99
N ARG A 758 63.21 -37.41 -31.79
CA ARG A 758 63.89 -36.19 -32.25
C ARG A 758 64.13 -35.21 -31.10
N ALA A 759 63.15 -35.00 -30.22
CA ALA A 759 63.32 -34.16 -29.04
C ALA A 759 64.45 -34.68 -28.13
N ILE A 760 64.53 -35.99 -27.93
CA ILE A 760 65.62 -36.65 -27.17
C ILE A 760 66.97 -36.42 -27.84
N ALA A 761 67.06 -36.56 -29.17
CA ALA A 761 68.30 -36.32 -29.91
C ALA A 761 68.77 -34.86 -29.79
N LEU A 762 67.84 -33.92 -29.57
CA LEU A 762 68.14 -32.52 -29.31
C LEU A 762 68.50 -32.23 -27.85
N GLY A 763 68.35 -33.18 -26.93
CA GLY A 763 68.72 -33.05 -25.52
C GLY A 763 67.57 -33.21 -24.51
N ALA A 764 66.33 -33.43 -24.94
CA ALA A 764 65.16 -33.63 -24.05
C ALA A 764 65.07 -35.06 -23.49
N GLY A 765 66.20 -35.66 -23.12
CA GLY A 765 66.30 -37.05 -22.66
C GLY A 765 65.84 -37.29 -21.22
N ASP A 766 64.82 -36.59 -20.74
CA ASP A 766 64.31 -36.72 -19.37
C ASP A 766 63.38 -37.94 -19.21
N THR A 767 63.08 -38.30 -17.96
CA THR A 767 62.24 -39.47 -17.67
C THR A 767 60.85 -39.40 -18.26
N THR A 768 60.20 -38.22 -18.23
CA THR A 768 58.86 -38.06 -18.78
C THR A 768 58.85 -38.25 -20.29
N THR A 769 59.86 -37.77 -21.00
CA THR A 769 59.99 -37.90 -22.46
C THR A 769 60.25 -39.35 -22.86
N TRP A 770 61.18 -40.04 -22.18
CA TRP A 770 61.39 -41.48 -22.40
C TRP A 770 60.15 -42.31 -22.07
N LEU A 771 59.42 -41.95 -21.01
CA LEU A 771 58.16 -42.61 -20.62
C LEU A 771 57.07 -42.43 -21.69
N ARG A 772 56.88 -41.20 -22.20
CA ARG A 772 55.90 -40.90 -23.25
C ARG A 772 56.28 -41.55 -24.59
N LYS A 773 57.57 -41.59 -24.95
CA LYS A 773 58.04 -42.35 -26.11
C LYS A 773 57.75 -43.84 -25.95
N GLY A 774 58.07 -44.41 -24.78
CA GLY A 774 57.77 -45.81 -24.47
C GLY A 774 56.27 -46.13 -24.57
N TRP A 775 55.40 -45.19 -24.16
CA TRP A 775 53.95 -45.32 -24.39
C TRP A 775 53.60 -45.27 -25.88
N ALA A 776 54.15 -44.33 -26.65
CA ALA A 776 53.92 -44.25 -28.09
C ALA A 776 54.31 -45.55 -28.80
N ASP A 777 55.50 -46.09 -28.51
CA ASP A 777 55.97 -47.35 -29.10
C ASP A 777 55.14 -48.55 -28.64
N LEU A 778 54.68 -48.57 -27.39
CA LEU A 778 53.78 -49.62 -26.91
C LEU A 778 52.45 -49.59 -27.67
N TYR A 779 51.84 -48.42 -27.82
CA TYR A 779 50.55 -48.29 -28.49
C TYR A 779 50.65 -48.44 -30.02
N LEU A 780 51.85 -48.26 -30.59
CA LEU A 780 52.20 -48.60 -31.97
C LEU A 780 52.37 -50.12 -32.20
N GLY A 781 52.55 -50.90 -31.14
CA GLY A 781 52.74 -52.36 -31.19
C GLY A 781 54.20 -52.82 -31.02
N ASN A 782 55.14 -51.89 -30.85
CA ASN A 782 56.58 -52.16 -30.74
C ASN A 782 56.98 -52.44 -29.29
N LYS A 783 56.52 -53.56 -28.73
CA LYS A 783 56.73 -53.92 -27.32
C LYS A 783 58.21 -53.93 -26.89
N ARG A 784 59.12 -54.38 -27.78
CA ARG A 784 60.56 -54.44 -27.50
C ARG A 784 61.16 -53.04 -27.33
N ASP A 785 60.81 -52.13 -28.21
CA ASP A 785 61.30 -50.75 -28.19
C ASP A 785 60.71 -50.00 -27.00
N ALA A 786 59.41 -50.20 -26.75
CA ALA A 786 58.75 -49.67 -25.56
C ALA A 786 59.45 -50.10 -24.26
N LEU A 787 59.81 -51.38 -24.10
CA LEU A 787 60.55 -51.85 -22.93
C LEU A 787 61.94 -51.20 -22.80
N SER A 788 62.65 -51.03 -23.92
CA SER A 788 63.93 -50.32 -23.94
C SER A 788 63.78 -48.86 -23.49
N ASP A 789 62.78 -48.15 -23.99
CA ASP A 789 62.56 -46.74 -23.66
C ASP A 789 62.06 -46.55 -22.23
N LEU A 790 61.18 -47.42 -21.75
CA LEU A 790 60.77 -47.43 -20.33
C LEU A 790 61.98 -47.69 -19.43
N SER A 791 62.88 -48.61 -19.78
CA SER A 791 64.12 -48.84 -19.03
C SER A 791 65.00 -47.59 -18.99
N ARG A 792 65.14 -46.88 -20.12
CA ARG A 792 65.85 -45.59 -20.19
C ARG A 792 65.17 -44.53 -19.33
N ALA A 793 63.84 -44.47 -19.32
CA ALA A 793 63.08 -43.56 -18.46
C ALA A 793 63.40 -43.77 -16.98
N GLY A 794 63.50 -45.04 -16.55
CA GLY A 794 63.87 -45.38 -15.17
C GLY A 794 65.31 -44.99 -14.81
N LYS A 795 66.25 -45.10 -15.77
CA LYS A 795 67.66 -44.69 -15.57
C LYS A 795 67.85 -43.18 -15.58
N ALA A 796 67.02 -42.46 -16.35
CA ALA A 796 67.04 -41.00 -16.42
C ALA A 796 66.32 -40.32 -15.24
N ALA A 797 65.71 -41.09 -14.33
CA ALA A 797 64.88 -40.57 -13.25
C ALA A 797 65.71 -39.83 -12.20
N ASP A 798 65.40 -38.54 -12.08
CA ASP A 798 65.90 -37.63 -11.04
C ASP A 798 65.11 -37.74 -9.72
N ASN A 799 63.92 -38.35 -9.77
CA ASN A 799 63.06 -38.59 -8.60
C ASN A 799 62.66 -40.08 -8.49
N PRO A 800 62.78 -40.69 -7.28
CA PRO A 800 62.33 -42.06 -7.01
C PRO A 800 60.89 -42.38 -7.46
N LEU A 801 59.96 -41.42 -7.42
CA LEU A 801 58.57 -41.62 -7.84
C LEU A 801 58.43 -41.82 -9.36
N LEU A 802 59.24 -41.13 -10.16
CA LEU A 802 59.27 -41.30 -11.62
C LEU A 802 59.93 -42.62 -12.00
N GLN A 803 60.94 -43.05 -11.23
CA GLN A 803 61.55 -44.36 -11.36
C GLN A 803 60.53 -45.48 -11.09
N VAL A 804 59.76 -45.37 -10.01
CA VAL A 804 58.68 -46.34 -9.69
C VAL A 804 57.65 -46.39 -10.80
N ARG A 805 57.18 -45.26 -11.34
CA ARG A 805 56.24 -45.23 -12.49
C ARG A 805 56.79 -45.97 -13.71
N SER A 806 58.06 -45.77 -14.06
CA SER A 806 58.71 -46.54 -15.13
C SER A 806 58.72 -48.05 -14.82
N GLN A 807 59.04 -48.45 -13.58
CA GLN A 807 59.02 -49.85 -13.17
C GLN A 807 57.62 -50.47 -13.24
N ILE A 808 56.56 -49.72 -12.90
CA ILE A 808 55.17 -50.18 -13.03
C ILE A 808 54.87 -50.50 -14.50
N TRP A 809 55.23 -49.61 -15.42
CA TRP A 809 55.05 -49.85 -16.86
C TRP A 809 55.87 -51.03 -17.40
N GLN A 810 57.11 -51.23 -16.91
CA GLN A 810 57.91 -52.41 -17.25
C GLN A 810 57.28 -53.70 -16.71
N ALA A 811 56.80 -53.70 -15.47
CA ALA A 811 56.10 -54.82 -14.85
C ALA A 811 54.80 -55.17 -15.59
N MET A 812 54.03 -54.16 -16.01
CA MET A 812 52.85 -54.34 -16.87
C MET A 812 53.17 -55.08 -18.18
N LEU A 813 54.38 -54.91 -18.71
CA LEU A 813 54.84 -55.55 -19.95
C LEU A 813 55.53 -56.90 -19.72
N GLY A 814 55.68 -57.33 -18.45
CA GLY A 814 56.26 -58.62 -18.08
C GLY A 814 57.80 -58.63 -18.03
N ALA A 815 58.45 -57.48 -17.87
CA ALA A 815 59.88 -57.44 -17.62
C ALA A 815 60.21 -57.84 -16.16
N PRO A 816 61.31 -58.59 -15.92
CA PRO A 816 61.76 -58.94 -14.57
C PRO A 816 62.18 -57.69 -13.79
N SER A 817 61.87 -57.62 -12.50
CA SER A 817 62.16 -56.44 -11.66
C SER A 817 63.56 -56.48 -11.06
N ASP A 818 64.35 -55.40 -11.25
CA ASP A 818 65.48 -55.08 -10.37
C ASP A 818 64.97 -54.66 -8.98
N LYS A 819 65.83 -54.68 -7.95
CA LYS A 819 65.48 -54.30 -6.55
C LYS A 819 64.66 -53.01 -6.51
N VAL A 820 63.52 -53.06 -5.80
CA VAL A 820 62.59 -51.94 -5.62
C VAL A 820 63.33 -50.72 -5.07
N ALA A 821 63.26 -49.59 -5.78
CA ALA A 821 63.68 -48.32 -5.23
C ALA A 821 62.64 -47.88 -4.19
N GLN A 822 63.01 -47.90 -2.90
CA GLN A 822 62.16 -47.33 -1.85
C GLN A 822 62.30 -45.81 -1.89
N ALA A 823 61.20 -45.10 -2.16
CA ALA A 823 61.16 -43.66 -1.96
C ALA A 823 61.23 -43.39 -0.44
N GLY A 824 62.22 -42.62 0.01
CA GLY A 824 62.34 -42.16 1.40
C GLY A 824 61.95 -40.68 1.52
N GLY A 825 61.27 -40.31 2.62
CA GLY A 825 60.86 -38.93 2.93
C GLY A 825 59.35 -38.72 3.08
N GLU A 826 58.91 -37.53 3.51
CA GLU A 826 57.48 -37.19 3.70
C GLU A 826 56.66 -37.30 2.40
N GLN A 827 57.21 -36.87 1.25
CA GLN A 827 56.57 -37.06 -0.07
C GLN A 827 56.38 -38.54 -0.46
N ALA A 828 57.16 -39.46 0.11
CA ALA A 828 57.03 -40.90 -0.16
C ALA A 828 55.86 -41.54 0.62
N GLN A 829 55.44 -40.95 1.75
CA GLN A 829 54.28 -41.44 2.49
C GLN A 829 52.96 -41.16 1.75
N ASP A 830 52.85 -39.99 1.10
CA ASP A 830 51.66 -39.61 0.31
C ASP A 830 51.53 -40.41 -0.99
N GLU A 831 52.62 -40.96 -1.52
CA GLU A 831 52.68 -41.69 -2.78
C GLU A 831 52.91 -43.21 -2.59
N ALA A 832 52.71 -43.72 -1.38
CA ALA A 832 52.83 -45.15 -1.04
C ALA A 832 51.96 -46.08 -1.91
N TRP A 833 50.91 -45.53 -2.53
CA TRP A 833 50.05 -46.23 -3.47
C TRP A 833 50.78 -46.65 -4.77
N LEU A 834 51.84 -45.95 -5.20
CA LEU A 834 52.64 -46.32 -6.38
C LEU A 834 53.46 -47.58 -6.14
N SER A 835 54.02 -47.73 -4.94
CA SER A 835 54.71 -48.98 -4.56
C SER A 835 53.72 -50.16 -4.52
N ALA A 836 52.52 -49.94 -3.98
CA ALA A 836 51.45 -50.95 -4.02
C ALA A 836 51.00 -51.26 -5.47
N ALA A 837 51.00 -50.28 -6.37
CA ALA A 837 50.72 -50.51 -7.80
C ALA A 837 51.81 -51.37 -8.47
N LEU A 838 53.08 -51.15 -8.12
CA LEU A 838 54.20 -51.96 -8.62
C LEU A 838 54.08 -53.42 -8.13
N GLU A 839 53.87 -53.62 -6.82
CA GLU A 839 53.65 -54.94 -6.22
C GLU A 839 52.45 -55.65 -6.85
N MET A 840 51.36 -54.92 -7.10
CA MET A 840 50.17 -55.44 -7.78
C MET A 840 50.52 -56.08 -9.13
N PHE A 841 51.32 -55.43 -9.98
CA PHE A 841 51.71 -55.98 -11.27
C PHE A 841 52.77 -57.09 -11.17
N GLN A 842 53.71 -57.00 -10.22
CA GLN A 842 54.74 -58.02 -10.01
C GLN A 842 54.18 -59.33 -9.47
N SER A 843 53.26 -59.26 -8.49
CA SER A 843 52.66 -60.42 -7.82
C SER A 843 51.27 -60.78 -8.34
N ARG A 844 50.78 -60.11 -9.40
CA ARG A 844 49.45 -60.28 -10.00
C ARG A 844 48.30 -60.23 -8.97
N GLN A 845 48.40 -59.30 -8.02
CA GLN A 845 47.38 -59.10 -6.99
C GLN A 845 46.23 -58.21 -7.48
N ALA A 846 45.12 -58.23 -6.76
CA ALA A 846 44.00 -57.32 -7.02
C ALA A 846 44.33 -55.87 -6.60
N PRO A 847 43.73 -54.85 -7.26
CA PRO A 847 44.07 -53.44 -7.03
C PRO A 847 43.60 -52.85 -5.69
N ASP A 848 42.92 -53.60 -4.84
CA ASP A 848 42.24 -53.10 -3.63
C ASP A 848 43.17 -52.37 -2.65
N GLN A 849 44.42 -52.84 -2.48
CA GLN A 849 45.39 -52.16 -1.62
C GLN A 849 45.86 -50.84 -2.21
N MET A 850 46.22 -50.82 -3.50
CA MET A 850 46.59 -49.60 -4.22
C MET A 850 45.45 -48.57 -4.19
N LEU A 851 44.21 -48.98 -4.50
CA LEU A 851 43.06 -48.07 -4.55
C LEU A 851 42.73 -47.48 -3.17
N ARG A 852 42.83 -48.27 -2.09
CA ARG A 852 42.65 -47.78 -0.72
C ARG A 852 43.71 -46.74 -0.35
N LEU A 853 44.97 -46.97 -0.71
CA LEU A 853 46.05 -46.01 -0.46
C LEU A 853 45.90 -44.75 -1.31
N ALA A 854 45.51 -44.88 -2.57
CA ALA A 854 45.30 -43.76 -3.48
C ALA A 854 44.13 -42.85 -3.08
N SER A 855 43.14 -43.37 -2.34
CA SER A 855 41.91 -42.65 -1.96
C SER A 855 41.97 -41.92 -0.61
N ARG A 856 43.13 -41.86 0.06
CA ARG A 856 43.26 -41.19 1.38
C ARG A 856 43.11 -39.66 1.24
N GLU A 857 42.26 -39.07 2.08
CA GLU A 857 42.04 -37.61 2.15
C GLU A 857 43.25 -36.86 2.74
N GLY A 858 43.51 -35.63 2.26
CA GLY A 858 44.54 -34.72 2.81
C GLY A 858 45.78 -34.50 1.92
N ALA A 859 45.97 -35.30 0.88
CA ALA A 859 47.08 -35.10 -0.05
C ALA A 859 46.73 -34.12 -1.19
N ASN A 860 47.66 -33.23 -1.53
CA ASN A 860 47.51 -32.33 -2.69
C ASN A 860 47.36 -33.16 -3.98
N GLY A 861 46.30 -32.89 -4.77
CA GLY A 861 46.12 -33.52 -6.09
C GLY A 861 45.38 -34.87 -6.12
N LEU A 862 44.53 -35.16 -5.12
CA LEU A 862 43.73 -36.41 -5.02
C LEU A 862 43.09 -36.85 -6.35
N GLU A 863 42.47 -35.94 -7.09
CA GLU A 863 41.80 -36.28 -8.35
C GLU A 863 42.77 -36.74 -9.45
N LEU A 864 43.96 -36.14 -9.55
CA LEU A 864 45.01 -36.57 -10.49
C LEU A 864 45.56 -37.95 -10.12
N ARG A 865 45.72 -38.21 -8.82
CA ARG A 865 46.15 -39.50 -8.29
C ARG A 865 45.14 -40.60 -8.61
N LEU A 866 43.85 -40.35 -8.35
CA LEU A 866 42.79 -41.32 -8.62
C LEU A 866 42.70 -41.66 -10.11
N VAL A 867 42.92 -40.71 -11.02
CA VAL A 867 42.97 -40.98 -12.46
C VAL A 867 44.05 -41.99 -12.82
N GLU A 868 45.27 -41.82 -12.29
CA GLU A 868 46.39 -42.75 -12.52
C GLU A 868 46.14 -44.12 -11.87
N ALA A 869 45.68 -44.14 -10.62
CA ALA A 869 45.37 -45.39 -9.90
C ALA A 869 44.24 -46.20 -10.56
N TYR A 870 43.18 -45.54 -11.03
CA TYR A 870 42.11 -46.19 -11.78
C TYR A 870 42.59 -46.70 -13.13
N PHE A 871 43.48 -45.99 -13.82
CA PHE A 871 44.10 -46.50 -15.04
C PHE A 871 44.89 -47.80 -14.77
N TYR A 872 45.73 -47.83 -13.73
CA TYR A 872 46.46 -49.05 -13.36
C TYR A 872 45.54 -50.20 -12.95
N ALA A 873 44.49 -49.94 -12.18
CA ALA A 873 43.48 -50.94 -11.86
C ALA A 873 42.83 -51.51 -13.13
N GLY A 874 42.49 -50.64 -14.09
CA GLY A 874 41.95 -51.05 -15.39
C GLY A 874 42.91 -51.95 -16.16
N LYS A 875 44.20 -51.60 -16.21
CA LYS A 875 45.24 -52.42 -16.87
C LYS A 875 45.46 -53.76 -16.16
N SER A 876 45.42 -53.81 -14.83
CA SER A 876 45.55 -55.05 -14.07
C SER A 876 44.41 -56.02 -14.40
N TYR A 877 43.16 -55.56 -14.37
CA TYR A 877 42.01 -56.39 -14.77
C TYR A 877 42.07 -56.80 -16.25
N LEU A 878 42.56 -55.92 -17.13
CA LEU A 878 42.74 -56.25 -18.54
C LEU A 878 43.76 -57.38 -18.74
N LEU A 879 44.89 -57.35 -18.01
CA LEU A 879 45.89 -58.43 -18.02
C LEU A 879 45.33 -59.74 -17.43
N ALA A 880 44.42 -59.64 -16.46
CA ALA A 880 43.69 -60.77 -15.89
C ALA A 880 42.49 -61.24 -16.75
N GLN A 881 42.32 -60.71 -17.97
CA GLN A 881 41.21 -60.99 -18.90
C GLN A 881 39.81 -60.61 -18.39
N ASP A 882 39.70 -59.79 -17.33
CA ASP A 882 38.42 -59.24 -16.84
C ASP A 882 38.11 -57.91 -17.54
N LYS A 883 37.59 -58.02 -18.77
CA LYS A 883 37.26 -56.86 -19.61
C LYS A 883 36.18 -55.95 -18.99
N LEU A 884 35.27 -56.52 -18.20
CA LEU A 884 34.17 -55.76 -17.60
C LEU A 884 34.69 -54.82 -16.51
N ARG A 885 35.49 -55.34 -15.57
CA ARG A 885 36.09 -54.50 -14.52
C ARG A 885 37.13 -53.55 -15.10
N ALA A 886 37.89 -53.97 -16.11
CA ALA A 886 38.80 -53.09 -16.83
C ALA A 886 38.07 -51.85 -17.37
N ARG A 887 36.94 -52.05 -18.06
CA ARG A 887 36.10 -50.95 -18.57
C ARG A 887 35.58 -50.03 -17.47
N VAL A 888 35.11 -50.58 -16.34
CA VAL A 888 34.63 -49.78 -15.20
C VAL A 888 35.72 -48.87 -14.67
N TYR A 889 36.94 -49.38 -14.48
CA TYR A 889 38.03 -48.58 -13.92
C TYR A 889 38.57 -47.55 -14.91
N PHE A 890 38.66 -47.88 -16.20
CA PHE A 890 39.00 -46.85 -17.19
C PHE A 890 37.93 -45.75 -17.27
N GLN A 891 36.63 -46.10 -17.17
CA GLN A 891 35.55 -45.11 -17.13
C GLN A 891 35.67 -44.21 -15.89
N ARG A 892 35.95 -44.78 -14.71
CA ARG A 892 36.20 -44.00 -13.48
C ARG A 892 37.37 -43.02 -13.63
N ALA A 893 38.45 -43.42 -14.32
CA ALA A 893 39.57 -42.52 -14.61
C ALA A 893 39.16 -41.35 -15.53
N VAL A 894 38.29 -41.60 -16.51
CA VAL A 894 37.76 -40.56 -17.41
C VAL A 894 36.80 -39.62 -16.68
N ASP A 895 35.90 -40.16 -15.86
CA ASP A 895 34.85 -39.41 -15.16
C ASP A 895 35.39 -38.37 -14.16
N LYS A 896 36.63 -38.55 -13.66
CA LYS A 896 37.30 -37.54 -12.82
C LYS A 896 37.55 -36.21 -13.52
N GLY A 897 37.53 -36.16 -14.85
CA GLY A 897 37.61 -34.90 -15.60
C GLY A 897 38.99 -34.21 -15.56
N ALA A 898 40.05 -34.93 -15.22
CA ALA A 898 41.44 -34.45 -15.30
C ALA A 898 41.95 -34.43 -16.75
N LEU A 899 41.38 -33.57 -17.60
CA LEU A 899 41.63 -33.56 -19.05
C LEU A 899 43.12 -33.41 -19.42
N GLN A 900 43.87 -32.71 -18.57
CA GLN A 900 45.31 -32.47 -18.67
C GLN A 900 46.20 -33.65 -18.28
N SER A 901 45.64 -34.69 -17.64
CA SER A 901 46.39 -35.88 -17.23
C SER A 901 46.64 -36.81 -18.42
N ALA A 902 47.87 -37.28 -18.60
CA ALA A 902 48.17 -38.26 -19.63
C ALA A 902 47.47 -39.61 -19.38
N TYR A 903 47.24 -39.98 -18.12
CA TYR A 903 46.51 -41.19 -17.75
C TYR A 903 45.02 -41.11 -18.05
N HIS A 904 44.44 -39.90 -18.04
CA HIS A 904 43.09 -39.68 -18.55
C HIS A 904 43.02 -40.02 -20.04
N GLN A 905 44.00 -39.59 -20.83
CA GLN A 905 44.06 -39.89 -22.27
C GLN A 905 44.30 -41.38 -22.54
N LEU A 906 45.21 -42.01 -21.80
CA LEU A 906 45.46 -43.45 -21.89
C LEU A 906 44.21 -44.27 -21.54
N ALA A 907 43.45 -43.88 -20.51
CA ALA A 907 42.18 -44.52 -20.16
C ALA A 907 41.13 -44.39 -21.29
N ARG A 908 41.05 -43.22 -21.95
CA ARG A 908 40.18 -43.04 -23.13
C ARG A 908 40.57 -43.96 -24.28
N LEU A 909 41.87 -44.11 -24.56
CA LEU A 909 42.37 -45.01 -25.60
C LEU A 909 42.06 -46.48 -25.29
N GLU A 910 42.23 -46.91 -24.03
CA GLU A 910 41.90 -48.28 -23.61
C GLU A 910 40.39 -48.54 -23.63
N LEU A 911 39.55 -47.56 -23.25
CA LEU A 911 38.10 -47.67 -23.41
C LEU A 911 37.70 -47.85 -24.87
N ALA A 912 38.29 -47.08 -25.78
CA ALA A 912 38.01 -47.19 -27.22
C ALA A 912 38.41 -48.56 -27.79
N ARG A 913 39.45 -49.21 -27.26
CA ARG A 913 39.87 -50.58 -27.64
C ARG A 913 39.01 -51.68 -27.05
N LEU A 914 38.25 -51.38 -25.99
CA LEU A 914 37.34 -52.29 -25.31
C LEU A 914 35.89 -52.18 -25.79
N GLN A 915 35.57 -51.20 -26.63
CA GLN A 915 34.32 -51.13 -27.40
C GLN A 915 34.31 -52.22 -28.45
#